data_AF-A0AAV7XV62-F1
#
_entry.id   AF-A0AAV7XV62-F1
#
_cell.length_a   1.000
_cell.length_b   1.000
_cell.length_c   1.000
_cell.angle_alpha   90.00
_cell.angle_beta   90.00
_cell.angle_gamma   90.00
#
_symmetry.space_group_name_H-M   'P 1'
#
loop_
_entity.id
_entity.type
_entity.pdbx_description
1 polymer ?
#
loop_
_entity_poly.entity_id
_entity_poly.type
_entity_poly.pdbx_seq_one_letter_code
_entity_poly.pdbx_strand_id
1 'polypeptide(L)'
;MMVNVDLAEDAESYMSADDNVNDNDATSQVKIFEGVAADHSVPSVPETLEPQSGDLGKERKGVVIFLGKTVAGKTTLCKLLAGGHYEARLSAEERENVLLIVDDDGLIGQDGTSTTRDPTFYSCTPLAVADVPDAVRDHQDDDDDDDPDCVHLCDCAGFGDTRGADAEVAQLRQLRCIALDAAVLKVALVVEYASVVGGTCLDSFMGLLEYAVQLLTGDRYFAAVALVVTKVSNDTRRANGQFVLKGDDEVLEGVLAFLRHVEDALRQDDGRLAYLAEDVRERSAELVAVLASGGKRRVALMRRPAEPGPVADCELLQQGKRAVQRLLLSRGGGVRWVRALSDDLGFPLSPTARNGVSQQVQALLTEIPELVSAMVPDMKRRYQSLLAPLPVADALQLLRDHTQCLGETTGDVCPLCFGDPTIKDHIDNISVRLGALRALQDVYAEDIMSPMLRLRQEMKDTLRDYLYIWGLFFDFLERLAEYVWSYDVQSHQGHFDVDDVADWGKDRADEERVTGIEVTTDNIHTLLGALQQSGAMQAMDFAELEFEEPMLVRVNSLLREALRHEPVVTHNAFGAVAVQGLCLVLSKVLARIQELEQYSSLTLYARGTVYLDRDLHAEGWRLKLAVVAPRWVVVNHPKFYLCGQPGSVHPCPRVPRPSPDSDDLAGAPGLPGGSGGSFLGAFVECVNSAALEISVSGGNGGPGADGREGVAGEDGADARPAFYSQSSQHSLGDPSVIVTMVYNQHSRKFLGFPGKEGGHGGDGGCGGRGGLPGEVHILIPDQSCFDGRISKKGGKCGSPGKGGAGGLGGRFGKNFIGAQHFLFFIPVGVSTKVEDIEERRAQSGASGTKGKNQRGMEPPVKAATFSDKSSILEQFLQMQHEYSVSHFPCSQQQLQKRFNMLLSEQLKTTSSKWVCKESLSGLVSRLRDHKIARTSEKVLENRN
;
A
#
# COMPACT_ATOMS: atom_id res chain seq x y z
N MET A 1 -35.42 8.01 33.70
CA MET A 1 -35.30 7.73 35.14
C MET A 1 -33.82 7.79 35.46
N MET A 2 -33.38 8.98 35.85
CA MET A 2 -31.98 9.38 36.01
C MET A 2 -31.75 9.65 37.50
N VAL A 3 -30.65 9.15 38.03
CA VAL A 3 -30.11 9.57 39.33
C VAL A 3 -28.87 10.38 39.03
N ASN A 4 -29.00 11.70 39.18
CA ASN A 4 -27.90 12.66 39.24
C ASN A 4 -27.18 12.49 40.57
N VAL A 5 -25.84 12.58 40.53
CA VAL A 5 -25.05 12.98 41.70
C VAL A 5 -24.16 14.12 41.24
N ASP A 6 -24.52 15.32 41.70
CA ASP A 6 -23.74 16.55 41.59
C ASP A 6 -22.47 16.45 42.45
N LEU A 7 -21.33 16.85 41.89
CA LEU A 7 -20.13 17.18 42.65
C LEU A 7 -19.94 18.70 42.56
N ALA A 8 -19.96 19.32 43.74
CA ALA A 8 -19.84 20.75 43.95
C ALA A 8 -18.38 21.24 43.82
N GLU A 9 -18.25 22.39 43.16
CA GLU A 9 -17.15 23.34 43.30
C GLU A 9 -17.20 23.99 44.68
N ASP A 10 -16.04 24.17 45.34
CA ASP A 10 -15.67 25.38 46.09
C ASP A 10 -14.37 25.12 46.88
N ALA A 11 -13.33 25.91 46.61
CA ALA A 11 -12.58 26.71 47.60
C ALA A 11 -11.19 27.13 47.07
N GLU A 12 -11.12 28.34 46.52
CA GLU A 12 -9.91 29.17 46.54
C GLU A 12 -9.85 29.99 47.85
N SER A 13 -8.63 30.45 48.17
CA SER A 13 -8.25 31.54 49.09
C SER A 13 -8.20 31.24 50.60
N TYR A 14 -6.98 31.17 51.16
CA TYR A 14 -6.56 32.03 52.29
C TYR A 14 -5.02 32.08 52.47
N MET A 15 -4.49 33.29 52.23
CA MET A 15 -3.37 34.03 52.85
C MET A 15 -2.09 33.36 53.41
N SER A 16 -0.99 33.94 52.91
CA SER A 16 0.37 34.14 53.46
C SER A 16 0.53 34.38 54.97
N ALA A 17 1.64 33.91 55.56
CA ALA A 17 2.71 34.74 56.14
C ALA A 17 3.87 33.90 56.72
N ASP A 18 5.06 34.46 56.56
CA ASP A 18 6.41 34.15 57.03
C ASP A 18 6.59 33.45 58.40
N ASP A 19 7.60 32.59 58.52
CA ASP A 19 8.78 32.95 59.33
C ASP A 19 9.99 32.01 59.20
N ASN A 20 11.17 32.65 59.24
CA ASN A 20 12.54 32.14 59.22
C ASN A 20 12.86 31.16 60.35
N VAL A 21 13.65 30.09 60.07
CA VAL A 21 14.77 29.66 60.93
C VAL A 21 15.89 29.03 60.09
N ASN A 22 17.10 29.56 60.27
CA ASN A 22 18.39 29.13 59.72
C ASN A 22 18.97 27.88 60.42
N ASP A 23 19.72 27.12 59.62
CA ASP A 23 20.93 26.32 59.89
C ASP A 23 21.44 26.18 61.34
N ASN A 24 21.57 24.92 61.82
CA ASN A 24 22.88 24.24 61.95
C ASN A 24 22.78 22.86 62.62
N ASP A 25 23.68 21.98 62.16
CA ASP A 25 24.25 20.80 62.82
C ASP A 25 23.33 19.60 63.18
N ALA A 26 23.50 18.50 62.44
CA ALA A 26 24.26 17.34 62.94
C ALA A 26 24.34 16.23 61.89
N THR A 27 25.53 16.08 61.31
CA THR A 27 26.02 14.83 60.74
C THR A 27 26.00 13.72 61.78
N SER A 28 25.13 12.70 61.61
CA SER A 28 25.37 11.28 61.94
C SER A 28 24.07 10.49 61.83
N GLN A 29 23.84 9.84 60.69
CA GLN A 29 23.49 8.41 60.61
C GLN A 29 23.29 8.03 59.13
N VAL A 30 24.37 7.48 58.58
CA VAL A 30 24.42 6.81 57.29
C VAL A 30 24.15 5.33 57.53
N LYS A 31 23.13 4.81 56.84
CA LYS A 31 22.83 3.43 56.42
C LYS A 31 21.42 3.00 56.82
N ILE A 32 20.53 3.04 55.83
CA ILE A 32 19.51 2.05 55.42
C ILE A 32 18.67 2.78 54.37
N PHE A 33 18.36 2.14 53.23
CA PHE A 33 17.72 2.68 52.00
C PHE A 33 18.67 3.11 50.86
N GLU A 34 19.51 2.17 50.44
CA GLU A 34 19.74 1.92 49.01
C GLU A 34 19.58 0.41 48.81
N GLY A 35 18.52 -0.02 48.10
CA GLY A 35 18.28 -1.43 47.85
C GLY A 35 16.81 -1.84 47.76
N VAL A 36 15.98 -1.12 47.02
CA VAL A 36 14.79 -1.70 46.38
C VAL A 36 14.70 -1.09 44.98
N ALA A 37 15.59 -1.53 44.10
CA ALA A 37 15.23 -1.59 42.69
C ALA A 37 14.11 -2.63 42.62
N ALA A 38 12.92 -2.17 42.26
CA ALA A 38 11.75 -3.00 42.11
C ALA A 38 11.99 -3.98 40.96
N ASP A 39 12.39 -5.20 41.32
CA ASP A 39 12.27 -6.37 40.49
C ASP A 39 10.78 -6.72 40.42
N HIS A 40 10.03 -5.98 39.59
CA HIS A 40 8.70 -6.38 39.15
C HIS A 40 8.85 -7.41 38.01
N SER A 41 9.59 -8.49 38.28
CA SER A 41 9.34 -9.74 37.58
C SER A 41 7.99 -10.22 38.08
N VAL A 42 6.94 -9.96 37.29
CA VAL A 42 5.70 -10.73 37.38
C VAL A 42 6.13 -12.20 37.42
N PRO A 43 5.66 -13.02 38.38
CA PRO A 43 5.97 -14.44 38.39
C PRO A 43 5.64 -14.96 37.00
N SER A 44 6.67 -15.43 36.28
CA SER A 44 6.50 -15.88 34.90
C SER A 44 5.36 -16.88 34.90
N VAL A 45 4.22 -16.52 34.29
CA VAL A 45 3.17 -17.48 33.98
C VAL A 45 3.91 -18.61 33.27
N PRO A 46 3.96 -19.83 33.84
CA PRO A 46 4.83 -20.86 33.33
C PRO A 46 4.49 -21.05 31.86
N GLU A 47 5.50 -20.78 31.03
CA GLU A 47 5.50 -20.88 29.58
C GLU A 47 4.73 -22.15 29.22
N THR A 48 3.57 -21.97 28.57
CA THR A 48 2.64 -23.01 28.10
C THR A 48 3.05 -24.41 28.57
N LEU A 49 2.68 -24.75 29.81
CA LEU A 49 2.67 -26.13 30.27
C LEU A 49 1.53 -26.83 29.52
N GLU A 50 1.68 -27.00 28.20
CA GLU A 50 1.08 -28.15 27.55
C GLU A 50 1.64 -29.34 28.33
N PRO A 51 0.80 -30.07 29.08
CA PRO A 51 1.29 -31.19 29.85
C PRO A 51 2.03 -32.07 28.86
N GLN A 52 3.31 -32.36 29.15
CA GLN A 52 3.97 -33.50 28.54
C GLN A 52 3.20 -34.71 29.05
N SER A 53 2.05 -34.99 28.43
CA SER A 53 1.29 -36.20 28.64
C SER A 53 2.28 -37.29 28.28
N GLY A 54 2.83 -37.97 29.30
CA GLY A 54 3.51 -39.22 29.06
C GLY A 54 2.51 -40.07 28.30
N ASP A 55 2.74 -40.25 27.00
CA ASP A 55 1.76 -40.76 26.04
C ASP A 55 1.18 -42.06 26.58
N LEU A 56 0.02 -41.95 27.23
CA LEU A 56 -0.75 -43.08 27.72
C LEU A 56 -1.38 -43.67 26.46
N GLY A 57 -0.57 -44.34 25.63
CA GLY A 57 -0.97 -44.86 24.33
C GLY A 57 -2.32 -45.59 24.35
N LYS A 58 -3.00 -45.59 23.20
CA LYS A 58 -4.41 -45.91 22.88
C LYS A 58 -5.10 -47.17 23.47
N GLU A 59 -4.52 -47.88 24.42
CA GLU A 59 -5.11 -49.07 25.06
C GLU A 59 -6.09 -48.71 26.20
N ARG A 60 -7.07 -49.58 26.47
CA ARG A 60 -8.06 -49.43 27.56
C ARG A 60 -7.38 -49.53 28.93
N LYS A 61 -6.90 -48.40 29.45
CA LYS A 61 -6.17 -48.33 30.72
C LYS A 61 -7.10 -47.97 31.87
N GLY A 62 -7.08 -48.81 32.91
CA GLY A 62 -7.70 -48.52 34.18
C GLY A 62 -6.75 -47.71 35.06
N VAL A 63 -7.24 -46.66 35.72
CA VAL A 63 -6.42 -45.84 36.62
C VAL A 63 -6.99 -45.87 38.03
N VAL A 64 -6.16 -46.17 39.02
CA VAL A 64 -6.49 -46.02 40.44
C VAL A 64 -5.83 -44.76 40.95
N ILE A 65 -6.64 -43.76 41.29
CA ILE A 65 -6.17 -42.46 41.80
C ILE A 65 -6.12 -42.52 43.33
N PHE A 66 -4.95 -42.26 43.91
CA PHE A 66 -4.77 -42.20 45.37
C PHE A 66 -4.86 -40.75 45.86
N LEU A 67 -5.91 -40.44 46.63
CA LEU A 67 -6.16 -39.12 47.21
C LEU A 67 -5.98 -39.16 48.73
N GLY A 68 -5.42 -38.11 49.31
CA GLY A 68 -5.10 -38.08 50.74
C GLY A 68 -4.14 -36.96 51.07
N LYS A 69 -4.03 -36.56 52.34
CA LYS A 69 -3.09 -35.52 52.76
C LYS A 69 -1.65 -35.92 52.46
N THR A 70 -0.76 -34.93 52.46
CA THR A 70 0.69 -35.17 52.53
C THR A 70 0.98 -36.11 53.72
N VAL A 71 1.91 -37.04 53.55
CA VAL A 71 2.28 -38.05 54.55
C VAL A 71 1.24 -39.14 54.86
N ALA A 72 0.06 -39.15 54.24
CA ALA A 72 -0.95 -40.19 54.47
C ALA A 72 -0.52 -41.62 54.06
N GLY A 73 0.61 -41.77 53.37
CA GLY A 73 1.16 -43.07 52.95
C GLY A 73 0.80 -43.48 51.52
N LYS A 74 0.41 -42.52 50.66
CA LYS A 74 0.00 -42.75 49.27
C LYS A 74 1.11 -43.37 48.41
N THR A 75 2.29 -42.75 48.38
CA THR A 75 3.47 -43.23 47.64
C THR A 75 3.90 -44.62 48.10
N THR A 76 3.94 -44.84 49.42
CA THR A 76 4.24 -46.15 50.01
C THR A 76 3.25 -47.21 49.54
N LEU A 77 1.96 -46.88 49.54
CA LEU A 77 0.91 -47.78 49.10
C LEU A 77 1.02 -48.09 47.61
N CYS A 78 1.27 -47.09 46.75
CA CYS A 78 1.44 -47.29 45.32
C CYS A 78 2.63 -48.21 45.00
N LYS A 79 3.81 -47.94 45.59
CA LYS A 79 5.01 -48.78 45.40
C LYS A 79 4.77 -50.22 45.88
N LEU A 80 4.10 -50.37 47.02
CA LEU A 80 3.80 -51.70 47.56
C LEU A 80 2.83 -52.48 46.67
N LEU A 81 1.75 -51.83 46.20
CA LEU A 81 0.75 -52.46 45.34
C LEU A 81 1.29 -52.81 43.96
N ALA A 82 2.16 -51.96 43.40
CA ALA A 82 2.85 -52.23 42.14
C ALA A 82 3.75 -53.47 42.23
N GLY A 83 4.32 -53.76 43.40
CA GLY A 83 5.10 -54.96 43.66
C GLY A 83 6.43 -54.98 42.88
N GLY A 84 7.04 -56.17 42.78
CA GLY A 84 8.24 -56.41 42.00
C GLY A 84 9.40 -55.51 42.43
N HIS A 85 10.00 -54.79 41.49
CA HIS A 85 11.13 -53.90 41.76
C HIS A 85 10.75 -52.73 42.69
N TYR A 86 9.51 -52.22 42.65
CA TYR A 86 9.10 -51.08 43.47
C TYR A 86 9.01 -51.45 44.95
N GLU A 87 8.48 -52.62 45.25
CA GLU A 87 8.39 -53.15 46.62
C GLU A 87 9.76 -53.57 47.17
N ALA A 88 10.63 -54.13 46.33
CA ALA A 88 11.96 -54.56 46.74
C ALA A 88 12.85 -53.41 47.28
N ARG A 89 12.52 -52.15 46.96
CA ARG A 89 13.19 -50.94 47.44
C ARG A 89 12.65 -50.41 48.77
N LEU A 90 11.58 -51.00 49.29
CA LEU A 90 10.95 -50.54 50.54
C LEU A 90 11.54 -51.29 51.74
N SER A 91 12.03 -50.54 52.71
CA SER A 91 12.50 -51.08 53.99
C SER A 91 11.88 -50.31 55.16
N ALA A 92 11.61 -51.00 56.25
CA ALA A 92 11.24 -50.41 57.52
C ALA A 92 12.51 -50.10 58.32
N GLU A 93 12.75 -48.83 58.60
CA GLU A 93 13.85 -48.35 59.42
C GLU A 93 13.34 -47.78 60.74
N GLU A 94 14.07 -48.01 61.82
CA GLU A 94 13.77 -47.40 63.12
C GLU A 94 14.44 -46.02 63.22
N ARG A 95 13.63 -44.97 63.41
CA ARG A 95 14.08 -43.60 63.67
C ARG A 95 13.31 -43.02 64.84
N GLU A 96 14.01 -42.53 65.86
CA GLU A 96 13.40 -41.90 67.04
C GLU A 96 12.32 -42.78 67.72
N ASN A 97 12.55 -44.10 67.81
CA ASN A 97 11.60 -45.11 68.32
C ASN A 97 10.31 -45.26 67.50
N VAL A 98 10.32 -44.82 66.25
CA VAL A 98 9.23 -45.02 65.30
C VAL A 98 9.76 -45.77 64.08
N LEU A 99 9.09 -46.85 63.72
CA LEU A 99 9.38 -47.56 62.47
C LEU A 99 8.77 -46.77 61.31
N LEU A 100 9.63 -46.25 60.44
CA LEU A 100 9.28 -45.52 59.23
C LEU A 100 9.61 -46.39 58.02
N ILE A 101 8.72 -46.43 57.04
CA ILE A 101 9.03 -47.05 55.76
C ILE A 101 9.84 -46.02 54.96
N VAL A 102 11.03 -46.40 54.54
CA VAL A 102 11.88 -45.63 53.64
C VAL A 102 12.01 -46.34 52.31
N ASP A 103 12.51 -45.61 51.33
CA ASP A 103 12.76 -46.10 49.98
C ASP A 103 14.15 -45.68 49.53
N ASP A 104 14.82 -46.55 48.76
CA ASP A 104 16.18 -46.34 48.29
C ASP A 104 16.37 -45.03 47.50
N ASP A 105 15.31 -44.56 46.83
CA ASP A 105 15.33 -43.33 46.03
C ASP A 105 15.14 -42.06 46.88
N GLY A 106 14.93 -42.18 48.20
CA GLY A 106 14.69 -41.06 49.12
C GLY A 106 13.34 -40.36 48.93
N LEU A 107 12.50 -40.85 48.02
CA LEU A 107 11.15 -40.32 47.78
C LEU A 107 10.25 -40.48 49.02
N ILE A 108 10.50 -41.54 49.79
CA ILE A 108 9.82 -41.85 51.04
C ILE A 108 10.85 -41.74 52.18
N GLY A 109 10.64 -40.83 53.12
CA GLY A 109 11.17 -40.98 54.49
C GLY A 109 12.46 -40.25 54.90
N GLN A 110 12.92 -39.18 54.23
CA GLN A 110 14.06 -38.42 54.79
C GLN A 110 13.69 -37.50 55.96
N ASP A 111 12.50 -36.89 55.94
CA ASP A 111 12.03 -35.92 56.95
C ASP A 111 10.50 -35.97 57.19
N GLY A 112 9.79 -36.87 56.52
CA GLY A 112 8.34 -36.94 56.55
C GLY A 112 7.62 -35.77 55.85
N THR A 113 8.32 -34.90 55.12
CA THR A 113 7.72 -33.75 54.42
C THR A 113 7.79 -33.83 52.89
N SER A 114 8.50 -34.82 52.34
CA SER A 114 8.57 -35.10 50.90
C SER A 114 7.17 -35.15 50.27
N THR A 115 6.90 -34.22 49.36
CA THR A 115 5.68 -34.09 48.57
C THR A 115 6.00 -34.38 47.12
N THR A 116 5.25 -35.30 46.51
CA THR A 116 5.27 -35.48 45.05
C THR A 116 4.92 -34.15 44.37
N ARG A 117 5.74 -33.70 43.42
CA ARG A 117 5.46 -32.48 42.62
C ARG A 117 4.35 -32.78 41.63
N ASP A 118 4.60 -33.82 40.85
CA ASP A 118 3.73 -34.26 39.78
C ASP A 118 3.15 -35.66 40.11
N PRO A 119 1.93 -35.98 39.65
CA PRO A 119 1.37 -37.31 39.72
C PRO A 119 2.33 -38.35 39.13
N THR A 120 2.60 -39.41 39.88
CA THR A 120 3.53 -40.47 39.48
C THR A 120 2.78 -41.75 39.24
N PHE A 121 3.03 -42.40 38.10
CA PHE A 121 2.38 -43.64 37.72
C PHE A 121 3.21 -44.88 38.05
N TYR A 122 2.54 -45.89 38.58
CA TYR A 122 3.10 -47.22 38.79
C TYR A 122 2.22 -48.25 38.08
N SER A 123 2.80 -49.00 37.14
CA SER A 123 2.07 -50.07 36.45
C SER A 123 1.93 -51.28 37.37
N CYS A 124 0.72 -51.80 37.48
CA CYS A 124 0.42 -53.01 38.25
C CYS A 124 -0.21 -54.05 37.33
N THR A 125 0.25 -55.29 37.42
CA THR A 125 -0.43 -56.41 36.75
C THR A 125 -1.68 -56.76 37.54
N PRO A 126 -2.88 -56.79 36.93
CA PRO A 126 -4.08 -57.24 37.61
C PRO A 126 -3.86 -58.63 38.21
N LEU A 127 -4.35 -58.88 39.44
CA LEU A 127 -4.25 -60.22 40.01
C LEU A 127 -5.02 -61.20 39.12
N ALA A 128 -4.29 -62.15 38.52
CA ALA A 128 -4.91 -63.30 37.87
C ALA A 128 -5.77 -63.99 38.92
N VAL A 129 -7.05 -64.16 38.62
CA VAL A 129 -8.07 -64.78 39.48
C VAL A 129 -7.78 -66.28 39.57
N ALA A 130 -6.72 -66.66 40.29
CA ALA A 130 -6.33 -68.06 40.47
C ALA A 130 -7.03 -68.71 41.68
N ASP A 131 -7.59 -67.92 42.60
CA ASP A 131 -8.15 -68.39 43.88
C ASP A 131 -9.65 -68.09 44.09
N VAL A 132 -10.40 -67.68 43.05
CA VAL A 132 -11.86 -67.57 43.17
C VAL A 132 -12.48 -68.89 42.69
N PRO A 133 -13.20 -69.64 43.55
CA PRO A 133 -13.83 -70.89 43.15
C PRO A 133 -14.74 -70.69 41.94
N ASP A 134 -14.67 -71.58 40.96
CA ASP A 134 -15.43 -71.54 39.69
C ASP A 134 -16.97 -71.41 39.87
N ALA A 135 -17.49 -71.62 41.08
CA ALA A 135 -18.91 -71.54 41.42
C ALA A 135 -19.53 -70.12 41.44
N VAL A 136 -18.79 -69.06 41.11
CA VAL A 136 -19.30 -67.67 41.06
C VAL A 136 -19.37 -67.13 39.61
N ARG A 137 -19.08 -67.96 38.60
CA ARG A 137 -19.03 -67.54 37.18
C ARG A 137 -20.34 -67.60 36.40
N ASP A 138 -21.46 -68.05 37.00
CA ASP A 138 -22.64 -68.45 36.23
C ASP A 138 -23.66 -67.34 35.85
N HIS A 139 -23.36 -66.05 36.04
CA HIS A 139 -24.21 -64.94 35.55
C HIS A 139 -23.38 -63.73 35.11
N GLN A 140 -22.46 -63.92 34.15
CA GLN A 140 -21.84 -62.81 33.44
C GLN A 140 -22.62 -62.60 32.14
N ASP A 141 -23.55 -61.65 32.17
CA ASP A 141 -24.15 -61.09 30.95
C ASP A 141 -23.01 -60.45 30.13
N ASP A 142 -22.96 -60.73 28.83
CA ASP A 142 -21.90 -60.37 27.88
C ASP A 142 -21.70 -58.84 27.65
N ASP A 143 -22.24 -57.97 28.51
CA ASP A 143 -22.19 -56.51 28.38
C ASP A 143 -21.24 -55.81 29.40
N ASP A 144 -20.66 -56.52 30.38
CA ASP A 144 -19.70 -55.95 31.36
C ASP A 144 -18.25 -55.93 30.82
N ASP A 145 -18.05 -55.30 29.66
CA ASP A 145 -16.79 -55.24 28.90
C ASP A 145 -15.84 -54.10 29.34
N ASP A 146 -16.11 -53.50 30.51
CA ASP A 146 -15.46 -52.28 31.04
C ASP A 146 -14.24 -52.57 31.94
N ASP A 147 -13.86 -53.83 32.15
CA ASP A 147 -12.69 -54.18 32.93
C ASP A 147 -11.38 -53.88 32.16
N PRO A 148 -10.42 -53.15 32.74
CA PRO A 148 -9.20 -52.76 32.05
C PRO A 148 -8.20 -53.91 31.93
N ASP A 149 -7.47 -53.96 30.81
CA ASP A 149 -6.41 -54.95 30.57
C ASP A 149 -5.13 -54.64 31.38
N CYS A 150 -4.92 -53.36 31.70
CA CYS A 150 -3.80 -52.86 32.48
C CYS A 150 -4.29 -51.84 33.50
N VAL A 151 -3.78 -51.93 34.73
CA VAL A 151 -4.10 -50.98 35.81
C VAL A 151 -2.87 -50.16 36.16
N HIS A 152 -3.01 -48.84 36.08
CA HIS A 152 -2.01 -47.90 36.55
C HIS A 152 -2.43 -47.30 37.91
N LEU A 153 -1.49 -47.24 38.83
CA LEU A 153 -1.65 -46.60 40.14
C LEU A 153 -1.10 -45.18 40.03
N CYS A 154 -1.95 -44.19 40.26
CA CYS A 154 -1.61 -42.77 40.18
C CYS A 154 -1.41 -42.20 41.59
N ASP A 155 -0.15 -42.00 41.98
CA ASP A 155 0.22 -41.34 43.22
C ASP A 155 0.13 -39.83 43.05
N CYS A 156 -0.80 -39.20 43.76
CA CYS A 156 -1.05 -37.75 43.65
C CYS A 156 -0.33 -37.00 44.79
N ALA A 157 -0.04 -35.71 44.61
CA ALA A 157 0.39 -34.89 45.74
C ALA A 157 -0.73 -34.76 46.78
N GLY A 158 -0.39 -34.31 47.99
CA GLY A 158 -1.37 -34.06 49.03
C GLY A 158 -2.32 -32.93 48.65
N PHE A 159 -3.61 -33.05 48.99
CA PHE A 159 -4.52 -31.91 48.90
C PHE A 159 -4.14 -30.86 49.96
N GLY A 160 -4.36 -29.57 49.64
CA GLY A 160 -3.86 -28.46 50.45
C GLY A 160 -2.34 -28.33 50.38
N ASP A 161 -1.78 -28.48 49.19
CA ASP A 161 -0.34 -28.35 48.93
C ASP A 161 0.17 -26.98 49.43
N THR A 162 1.16 -27.00 50.32
CA THR A 162 1.70 -25.80 50.95
C THR A 162 2.59 -24.97 50.02
N ARG A 163 2.84 -25.45 48.79
CA ARG A 163 3.67 -24.77 47.79
C ARG A 163 2.97 -23.60 47.10
N GLY A 164 1.68 -23.39 47.34
CA GLY A 164 0.93 -22.22 46.88
C GLY A 164 -0.17 -22.54 45.86
N ALA A 165 -0.93 -21.51 45.49
CA ALA A 165 -2.10 -21.63 44.62
C ALA A 165 -1.75 -22.23 43.25
N ASP A 166 -0.66 -21.78 42.64
CA ASP A 166 -0.24 -22.22 41.30
C ASP A 166 0.08 -23.70 41.24
N ALA A 167 0.75 -24.23 42.27
CA ALA A 167 1.08 -25.65 42.37
C ALA A 167 -0.19 -26.50 42.50
N GLU A 168 -1.15 -26.06 43.32
CA GLU A 168 -2.42 -26.76 43.51
C GLU A 168 -3.27 -26.74 42.23
N VAL A 169 -3.35 -25.60 41.53
CA VAL A 169 -4.05 -25.48 40.24
C VAL A 169 -3.42 -26.39 39.18
N ALA A 170 -2.09 -26.37 39.05
CA ALA A 170 -1.37 -27.21 38.11
C ALA A 170 -1.60 -28.71 38.39
N GLN A 171 -1.52 -29.10 39.66
CA GLN A 171 -1.78 -30.47 40.08
C GLN A 171 -3.21 -30.91 39.76
N LEU A 172 -4.21 -30.06 40.03
CA LEU A 172 -5.62 -30.39 39.75
C LEU A 172 -5.88 -30.51 38.25
N ARG A 173 -5.30 -29.64 37.43
CA ARG A 173 -5.39 -29.78 35.97
C ARG A 173 -4.79 -31.09 35.51
N GLN A 174 -3.60 -31.44 35.99
CA GLN A 174 -2.96 -32.69 35.63
C GLN A 174 -3.76 -33.90 36.08
N LEU A 175 -4.31 -33.86 37.31
CA LEU A 175 -5.18 -34.91 37.82
C LEU A 175 -6.44 -35.09 36.97
N ARG A 176 -7.05 -33.98 36.52
CA ARG A 176 -8.21 -34.00 35.63
C ARG A 176 -7.86 -34.58 34.26
N CYS A 177 -6.73 -34.20 33.67
CA CYS A 177 -6.24 -34.80 32.42
C CYS A 177 -6.05 -36.31 32.58
N ILE A 178 -5.37 -36.75 33.65
CA ILE A 178 -5.14 -38.17 33.95
C ILE A 178 -6.46 -38.93 34.08
N ALA A 179 -7.43 -38.35 34.77
CA ALA A 179 -8.73 -38.97 34.94
C ALA A 179 -9.49 -39.06 33.60
N LEU A 180 -9.46 -38.01 32.77
CA LEU A 180 -10.13 -38.00 31.46
C LEU A 180 -9.46 -38.89 30.41
N ASP A 181 -8.15 -39.08 30.49
CA ASP A 181 -7.40 -39.98 29.63
C ASP A 181 -7.57 -41.46 30.04
N ALA A 182 -8.02 -41.72 31.28
CA ALA A 182 -8.32 -43.06 31.76
C ALA A 182 -9.60 -43.61 31.11
N ALA A 183 -9.57 -44.86 30.63
CA ALA A 183 -10.78 -45.52 30.11
C ALA A 183 -11.80 -45.73 31.23
N VAL A 184 -11.31 -46.17 32.39
CA VAL A 184 -12.07 -46.32 33.62
C VAL A 184 -11.21 -45.96 34.83
N LEU A 185 -11.84 -45.45 35.88
CA LEU A 185 -11.16 -45.00 37.09
C LEU A 185 -11.73 -45.62 38.36
N LYS A 186 -10.85 -45.74 39.36
CA LYS A 186 -11.17 -45.99 40.77
C LYS A 186 -10.46 -44.95 41.62
N VAL A 187 -11.01 -44.65 42.78
CA VAL A 187 -10.43 -43.68 43.71
C VAL A 187 -10.20 -44.33 45.07
N ALA A 188 -8.98 -44.23 45.56
CA ALA A 188 -8.60 -44.68 46.90
C ALA A 188 -8.36 -43.45 47.80
N LEU A 189 -9.25 -43.23 48.76
CA LEU A 189 -9.06 -42.25 49.83
C LEU A 189 -8.12 -42.84 50.86
N VAL A 190 -6.92 -42.27 50.98
CA VAL A 190 -5.87 -42.72 51.88
C VAL A 190 -5.85 -41.81 53.10
N VAL A 191 -6.08 -42.39 54.27
CA VAL A 191 -6.15 -41.66 55.53
C VAL A 191 -5.36 -42.38 56.60
N GLU A 192 -4.72 -41.63 57.49
CA GLU A 192 -4.03 -42.22 58.63
C GLU A 192 -5.05 -42.70 59.67
N TYR A 193 -4.76 -43.83 60.32
CA TYR A 193 -5.63 -44.39 61.37
C TYR A 193 -5.98 -43.36 62.46
N ALA A 194 -5.04 -42.51 62.85
CA ALA A 194 -5.27 -41.46 63.83
C ALA A 194 -6.35 -40.44 63.41
N SER A 195 -6.67 -40.30 62.13
CA SER A 195 -7.73 -39.38 61.64
C SER A 195 -9.11 -40.05 61.55
N VAL A 196 -9.22 -41.36 61.83
CA VAL A 196 -10.48 -42.13 61.73
C VAL A 196 -10.78 -42.96 62.98
N VAL A 197 -10.33 -42.47 64.14
CA VAL A 197 -10.57 -43.08 65.46
C VAL A 197 -11.30 -42.07 66.33
N GLY A 198 -12.27 -42.54 67.13
CA GLY A 198 -13.01 -41.67 68.03
C GLY A 198 -12.11 -40.89 69.00
N GLY A 199 -12.37 -39.59 69.15
CA GLY A 199 -11.63 -38.69 70.04
C GLY A 199 -10.47 -37.92 69.41
N THR A 200 -10.24 -38.04 68.10
CA THR A 200 -9.22 -37.27 67.37
C THR A 200 -9.81 -36.12 66.54
N CYS A 201 -8.94 -35.33 65.93
CA CYS A 201 -9.33 -34.16 65.13
C CYS A 201 -10.02 -34.57 63.82
N LEU A 202 -11.33 -34.29 63.75
CA LEU A 202 -12.20 -34.61 62.61
C LEU A 202 -11.80 -33.86 61.33
N ASP A 203 -11.17 -32.69 61.46
CA ASP A 203 -10.82 -31.78 60.36
C ASP A 203 -9.99 -32.44 59.25
N SER A 204 -9.14 -33.41 59.62
CA SER A 204 -8.27 -34.07 58.64
C SER A 204 -9.04 -34.97 57.68
N PHE A 205 -9.99 -35.74 58.22
CA PHE A 205 -10.85 -36.60 57.43
C PHE A 205 -11.89 -35.78 56.68
N MET A 206 -12.47 -34.75 57.31
CA MET A 206 -13.43 -33.87 56.67
C MET A 206 -12.84 -33.10 55.49
N GLY A 207 -11.61 -32.58 55.62
CA GLY A 207 -10.93 -31.95 54.49
C GLY A 207 -10.68 -32.89 53.31
N LEU A 208 -10.45 -34.19 53.58
CA LEU A 208 -10.31 -35.20 52.52
C LEU A 208 -11.67 -35.50 51.85
N LEU A 209 -12.75 -35.58 52.63
CA LEU A 209 -14.10 -35.76 52.10
C LEU A 209 -14.54 -34.59 51.24
N GLU A 210 -14.37 -33.37 51.76
CA GLU A 210 -14.67 -32.13 51.04
C GLU A 210 -13.92 -32.09 49.71
N TYR A 211 -12.61 -32.36 49.73
CA TYR A 211 -11.79 -32.42 48.53
C TYR A 211 -12.26 -33.50 47.55
N ALA A 212 -12.57 -34.70 48.03
CA ALA A 212 -13.00 -35.82 47.18
C ALA A 212 -14.36 -35.57 46.53
N VAL A 213 -15.32 -35.01 47.26
CA VAL A 213 -16.68 -34.72 46.76
C VAL A 213 -16.68 -33.55 45.78
N GLN A 214 -15.87 -32.53 46.02
CA GLN A 214 -15.67 -31.42 45.09
C GLN A 214 -14.90 -31.84 43.83
N LEU A 215 -13.97 -32.81 43.94
CA LEU A 215 -13.31 -33.40 42.77
C LEU A 215 -14.26 -34.27 41.95
N LEU A 216 -15.04 -35.12 42.62
CA LEU A 216 -15.91 -36.12 41.98
C LEU A 216 -17.35 -35.61 42.01
N THR A 217 -17.72 -34.74 41.07
CA THR A 217 -19.03 -34.06 41.07
C THR A 217 -20.20 -34.98 40.70
N GLY A 218 -19.94 -36.12 40.05
CA GLY A 218 -20.96 -37.13 39.73
C GLY A 218 -21.08 -38.25 40.77
N ASP A 219 -22.30 -38.54 41.24
CA ASP A 219 -22.55 -39.52 42.33
C ASP A 219 -22.20 -40.97 41.95
N ARG A 220 -22.13 -41.27 40.65
CA ARG A 220 -21.66 -42.57 40.14
C ARG A 220 -20.26 -42.94 40.63
N TYR A 221 -19.40 -41.95 40.93
CA TYR A 221 -18.07 -42.22 41.45
C TYR A 221 -18.07 -42.75 42.88
N PHE A 222 -19.13 -42.58 43.68
CA PHE A 222 -19.16 -43.17 45.03
C PHE A 222 -19.08 -44.69 44.98
N ALA A 223 -19.61 -45.29 43.90
CA ALA A 223 -19.43 -46.72 43.63
C ALA A 223 -17.99 -47.11 43.25
N ALA A 224 -17.14 -46.15 42.87
CA ALA A 224 -15.72 -46.30 42.52
C ALA A 224 -14.74 -45.84 43.62
N VAL A 225 -15.25 -45.38 44.77
CA VAL A 225 -14.41 -44.93 45.88
C VAL A 225 -14.21 -46.04 46.92
N ALA A 226 -12.98 -46.15 47.42
CA ALA A 226 -12.59 -46.98 48.56
C ALA A 226 -11.84 -46.15 49.61
N LEU A 227 -11.85 -46.60 50.85
CA LEU A 227 -11.07 -46.02 51.96
C LEU A 227 -9.93 -46.96 52.33
N VAL A 228 -8.70 -46.47 52.31
CA VAL A 228 -7.52 -47.19 52.78
C VAL A 228 -6.98 -46.48 54.02
N VAL A 229 -7.07 -47.16 55.16
CA VAL A 229 -6.63 -46.62 56.45
C VAL A 229 -5.21 -47.10 56.73
N THR A 230 -4.26 -46.18 56.72
CA THR A 230 -2.83 -46.46 56.86
C THR A 230 -2.31 -46.20 58.27
N LYS A 231 -1.07 -46.61 58.52
CA LYS A 231 -0.37 -46.40 59.79
C LYS A 231 -1.14 -46.96 61.00
N VAL A 232 -1.94 -48.01 60.80
CA VAL A 232 -2.68 -48.68 61.87
C VAL A 232 -1.68 -49.24 62.89
N SER A 233 -1.87 -48.88 64.16
CA SER A 233 -1.02 -49.30 65.26
C SER A 233 -1.12 -50.81 65.50
N ASN A 234 -0.01 -51.42 65.92
CA ASN A 234 0.04 -52.82 66.35
C ASN A 234 -0.41 -52.97 67.80
N ASP A 235 -1.56 -52.37 68.13
CA ASP A 235 -2.10 -52.35 69.48
C ASP A 235 -2.42 -53.77 69.96
N THR A 236 -2.04 -54.06 71.20
CA THR A 236 -2.36 -55.32 71.84
C THR A 236 -3.47 -55.14 72.86
N ARG A 237 -4.32 -56.16 72.99
CA ARG A 237 -5.31 -56.26 74.07
C ARG A 237 -4.92 -57.41 74.99
N ARG A 238 -5.28 -57.30 76.27
CA ARG A 238 -5.05 -58.36 77.24
C ARG A 238 -6.16 -59.40 77.13
N ALA A 239 -5.88 -60.54 76.51
CA ALA A 239 -6.80 -61.68 76.43
C ALA A 239 -6.17 -62.87 77.18
N ASN A 240 -6.88 -63.40 78.17
CA ASN A 240 -6.40 -64.52 79.02
C ASN A 240 -5.02 -64.25 79.67
N GLY A 241 -4.75 -63.00 80.03
CA GLY A 241 -3.48 -62.60 80.66
C GLY A 241 -2.31 -62.38 79.70
N GLN A 242 -2.43 -62.74 78.42
CA GLN A 242 -1.45 -62.47 77.37
C GLN A 242 -1.83 -61.22 76.55
N PHE A 243 -0.82 -60.50 76.07
CA PHE A 243 -1.01 -59.41 75.11
C PHE A 243 -1.16 -60.01 73.71
N VAL A 244 -2.35 -59.90 73.15
CA VAL A 244 -2.68 -60.39 71.81
C VAL A 244 -2.92 -59.19 70.91
N LEU A 245 -2.34 -59.19 69.71
CA LEU A 245 -2.59 -58.16 68.70
C LEU A 245 -4.11 -58.03 68.44
N LYS A 246 -4.64 -56.81 68.46
CA LYS A 246 -6.02 -56.56 68.03
C LYS A 246 -6.15 -56.97 66.58
N GLY A 247 -7.10 -57.85 66.26
CA GLY A 247 -7.33 -58.29 64.89
C GLY A 247 -7.82 -57.15 64.00
N ASP A 248 -7.61 -57.25 62.69
CA ASP A 248 -8.07 -56.26 61.71
C ASP A 248 -9.58 -56.06 61.76
N ASP A 249 -10.35 -57.09 62.07
CA ASP A 249 -11.80 -57.01 62.21
C ASP A 249 -12.22 -56.09 63.36
N GLU A 250 -11.49 -56.14 64.48
CA GLU A 250 -11.76 -55.27 65.64
C GLU A 250 -11.41 -53.81 65.33
N VAL A 251 -10.28 -53.58 64.66
CA VAL A 251 -9.87 -52.24 64.23
C VAL A 251 -10.84 -51.68 63.20
N LEU A 252 -11.27 -52.51 62.24
CA LEU A 252 -12.21 -52.14 61.20
C LEU A 252 -13.56 -51.75 61.77
N GLU A 253 -14.11 -52.50 62.73
CA GLU A 253 -15.36 -52.11 63.40
C GLU A 253 -15.24 -50.74 64.08
N GLY A 254 -14.06 -50.43 64.65
CA GLY A 254 -13.76 -49.09 65.18
C GLY A 254 -13.82 -47.99 64.12
N VAL A 255 -13.23 -48.23 62.95
CA VAL A 255 -13.29 -47.30 61.80
C VAL A 255 -14.72 -47.16 61.28
N LEU A 256 -15.47 -48.25 61.14
CA LEU A 256 -16.86 -48.22 60.67
C LEU A 256 -17.78 -47.48 61.66
N ALA A 257 -17.55 -47.64 62.96
CA ALA A 257 -18.26 -46.87 63.99
C ALA A 257 -17.95 -45.36 63.88
N PHE A 258 -16.68 -45.01 63.63
CA PHE A 258 -16.29 -43.62 63.36
C PHE A 258 -17.01 -43.07 62.11
N LEU A 259 -17.03 -43.82 61.00
CA LEU A 259 -17.70 -43.37 59.77
C LEU A 259 -19.19 -43.13 59.99
N ARG A 260 -19.89 -44.03 60.68
CA ARG A 260 -21.32 -43.83 61.02
C ARG A 260 -21.53 -42.57 61.86
N HIS A 261 -20.62 -42.29 62.79
CA HIS A 261 -20.68 -41.06 63.58
C HIS A 261 -20.50 -39.80 62.72
N VAL A 262 -19.59 -39.83 61.75
CA VAL A 262 -19.41 -38.73 60.78
C VAL A 262 -20.62 -38.56 59.88
N GLU A 263 -21.20 -39.67 59.40
CA GLU A 263 -22.45 -39.68 58.62
C GLU A 263 -23.60 -39.02 59.40
N ASP A 264 -23.79 -39.39 60.67
CA ASP A 264 -24.80 -38.79 61.55
C ASP A 264 -24.53 -37.29 61.75
N ALA A 265 -23.28 -36.89 62.00
CA ALA A 265 -22.90 -35.49 62.18
C ALA A 265 -23.15 -34.64 60.93
N LEU A 266 -22.92 -35.20 59.74
CA LEU A 266 -23.19 -34.54 58.46
C LEU A 266 -24.70 -34.38 58.21
N ARG A 267 -25.53 -35.33 58.65
CA ARG A 267 -26.99 -35.29 58.47
C ARG A 267 -27.74 -34.46 59.50
N GLN A 268 -27.26 -34.39 60.74
CA GLN A 268 -27.97 -33.76 61.86
C GLN A 268 -27.75 -32.24 61.97
N ASP A 269 -26.96 -31.64 61.08
CA ASP A 269 -26.59 -30.23 61.10
C ASP A 269 -26.19 -29.73 62.49
N ASP A 270 -25.21 -30.41 63.11
CA ASP A 270 -24.77 -30.18 64.49
C ASP A 270 -24.00 -28.84 64.68
N GLY A 271 -24.08 -27.91 63.72
CA GLY A 271 -23.39 -26.60 63.67
C GLY A 271 -21.86 -26.67 63.54
N ARG A 272 -21.24 -27.78 63.94
CA ARG A 272 -19.78 -28.02 63.86
C ARG A 272 -19.25 -28.08 62.43
N LEU A 273 -20.12 -28.39 61.47
CA LEU A 273 -19.80 -28.52 60.05
C LEU A 273 -20.46 -27.40 59.21
N ALA A 274 -20.89 -26.30 59.85
CA ALA A 274 -21.55 -25.19 59.18
C ALA A 274 -20.67 -24.45 58.15
N TYR A 275 -19.36 -24.73 58.12
CA TYR A 275 -18.44 -24.17 57.13
C TYR A 275 -18.52 -24.87 55.76
N LEU A 276 -19.07 -26.10 55.70
CA LEU A 276 -19.28 -26.82 54.45
C LEU A 276 -20.53 -26.29 53.75
N ALA A 277 -20.45 -26.11 52.43
CA ALA A 277 -21.62 -25.84 51.61
C ALA A 277 -22.63 -26.99 51.70
N GLU A 278 -23.92 -26.69 51.59
CA GLU A 278 -25.00 -27.66 51.83
C GLU A 278 -24.92 -28.87 50.88
N ASP A 279 -24.62 -28.63 49.61
CA ASP A 279 -24.42 -29.65 48.57
C ASP A 279 -23.20 -30.54 48.86
N VAL A 280 -22.07 -29.94 49.25
CA VAL A 280 -20.85 -30.66 49.64
C VAL A 280 -21.11 -31.52 50.88
N ARG A 281 -21.87 -30.99 51.84
CA ARG A 281 -22.24 -31.70 53.08
C ARG A 281 -23.12 -32.92 52.80
N GLU A 282 -24.16 -32.76 51.99
CA GLU A 282 -25.07 -33.86 51.62
C GLU A 282 -24.34 -34.98 50.88
N ARG A 283 -23.54 -34.61 49.88
CA ARG A 283 -22.75 -35.56 49.09
C ARG A 283 -21.64 -36.23 49.90
N SER A 284 -21.03 -35.50 50.85
CA SER A 284 -20.11 -36.10 51.83
C SER A 284 -20.81 -37.13 52.71
N ALA A 285 -22.05 -36.86 53.15
CA ALA A 285 -22.82 -37.81 53.95
C ALA A 285 -23.13 -39.09 53.16
N GLU A 286 -23.48 -38.95 51.88
CA GLU A 286 -23.73 -40.08 50.99
C GLU A 286 -22.46 -40.91 50.76
N LEU A 287 -21.34 -40.27 50.45
CA LEU A 287 -20.05 -40.96 50.28
C LEU A 287 -19.65 -41.74 51.54
N VAL A 288 -19.79 -41.12 52.72
CA VAL A 288 -19.51 -41.78 54.01
C VAL A 288 -20.46 -42.95 54.24
N ALA A 289 -21.75 -42.82 53.92
CA ALA A 289 -22.73 -43.91 54.01
C ALA A 289 -22.35 -45.10 53.12
N VAL A 290 -21.87 -44.86 51.90
CA VAL A 290 -21.39 -45.90 50.98
C VAL A 290 -20.16 -46.61 51.55
N LEU A 291 -19.21 -45.87 52.12
CA LEU A 291 -18.02 -46.44 52.76
C LEU A 291 -18.38 -47.27 54.01
N ALA A 292 -19.26 -46.75 54.87
CA ALA A 292 -19.67 -47.39 56.12
C ALA A 292 -20.50 -48.67 55.89
N SER A 293 -21.45 -48.63 54.96
CA SER A 293 -22.31 -49.77 54.62
C SER A 293 -21.56 -50.89 53.88
N GLY A 294 -20.53 -50.54 53.09
CA GLY A 294 -19.73 -51.52 52.37
C GLY A 294 -18.76 -52.33 53.25
N GLY A 295 -18.39 -51.83 54.43
CA GLY A 295 -17.53 -52.54 55.37
C GLY A 295 -16.21 -53.01 54.74
N LYS A 296 -15.86 -54.29 54.89
CA LYS A 296 -14.66 -54.93 54.29
C LYS A 296 -14.60 -54.85 52.77
N ARG A 297 -15.72 -54.56 52.10
CA ARG A 297 -15.79 -54.39 50.63
C ARG A 297 -15.41 -52.97 50.19
N ARG A 298 -15.32 -52.00 51.11
CA ARG A 298 -15.01 -50.60 50.82
C ARG A 298 -13.85 -50.05 51.62
N VAL A 299 -13.50 -50.67 52.74
CA VAL A 299 -12.47 -50.22 53.67
C VAL A 299 -11.39 -51.29 53.81
N ALA A 300 -10.13 -50.90 53.62
CA ALA A 300 -8.97 -51.75 53.88
C ALA A 300 -8.03 -51.11 54.90
N LEU A 301 -7.35 -51.95 55.68
CA LEU A 301 -6.41 -51.52 56.71
C LEU A 301 -4.98 -51.81 56.27
N MET A 302 -4.08 -50.91 56.63
CA MET A 302 -2.66 -51.03 56.38
C MET A 302 -1.88 -50.69 57.66
N ARG A 303 -1.36 -51.74 58.30
CA ARG A 303 -0.63 -51.65 59.58
C ARG A 303 0.75 -51.05 59.42
N ARG A 304 1.31 -50.58 60.54
CA ARG A 304 2.74 -50.27 60.62
C ARG A 304 3.56 -51.55 60.64
N PRO A 305 4.80 -51.52 60.12
CA PRO A 305 5.74 -52.62 60.34
C PRO A 305 5.92 -52.89 61.84
N ALA A 306 6.01 -54.16 62.22
CA ALA A 306 6.24 -54.56 63.61
C ALA A 306 7.73 -54.57 63.98
N GLU A 307 8.59 -54.78 62.99
CA GLU A 307 10.04 -54.91 63.14
C GLU A 307 10.73 -54.20 61.95
N PRO A 308 11.97 -53.71 62.13
CA PRO A 308 12.76 -53.17 61.03
C PRO A 308 13.19 -54.28 60.06
N GLY A 309 13.34 -53.94 58.77
CA GLY A 309 13.71 -54.88 57.72
C GLY A 309 12.96 -54.66 56.40
N PRO A 310 13.19 -55.51 55.38
CA PRO A 310 12.49 -55.41 54.10
C PRO A 310 10.97 -55.50 54.27
N VAL A 311 10.22 -54.62 53.59
CA VAL A 311 8.74 -54.62 53.68
C VAL A 311 8.12 -55.90 53.14
N ALA A 312 8.81 -56.60 52.23
CA ALA A 312 8.43 -57.92 51.72
C ALA A 312 8.31 -58.97 52.84
N ASP A 313 9.13 -58.86 53.89
CA ASP A 313 9.19 -59.83 54.98
C ASP A 313 8.22 -59.51 56.12
N CYS A 314 7.59 -58.33 56.09
CA CYS A 314 6.66 -57.91 57.12
C CYS A 314 5.26 -58.47 56.89
N GLU A 315 4.92 -59.55 57.62
CA GLU A 315 3.66 -60.28 57.43
C GLU A 315 2.41 -59.38 57.54
N LEU A 316 2.37 -58.47 58.53
CA LEU A 316 1.23 -57.55 58.73
C LEU A 316 1.05 -56.58 57.55
N LEU A 317 2.14 -56.07 56.98
CA LEU A 317 2.10 -55.22 55.79
C LEU A 317 1.65 -56.02 54.56
N GLN A 318 2.11 -57.26 54.41
CA GLN A 318 1.70 -58.12 53.30
C GLN A 318 0.23 -58.54 53.40
N GLN A 319 -0.30 -58.75 54.61
CA GLN A 319 -1.73 -58.99 54.83
C GLN A 319 -2.57 -57.75 54.42
N GLY A 320 -2.15 -56.56 54.85
CA GLY A 320 -2.77 -55.29 54.45
C GLY A 320 -2.70 -55.06 52.93
N LYS A 321 -1.54 -55.29 52.31
CA LYS A 321 -1.35 -55.26 50.85
C LYS A 321 -2.35 -56.15 50.13
N ARG A 322 -2.51 -57.41 50.53
CA ARG A 322 -3.49 -58.33 49.92
C ARG A 322 -4.92 -57.85 50.09
N ALA A 323 -5.25 -57.22 51.23
CA ALA A 323 -6.57 -56.63 51.45
C ALA A 323 -6.83 -55.47 50.48
N VAL A 324 -5.87 -54.55 50.32
CA VAL A 324 -5.99 -53.41 49.41
C VAL A 324 -5.98 -53.86 47.93
N GLN A 325 -5.15 -54.84 47.56
CA GLN A 325 -5.14 -55.42 46.21
C GLN A 325 -6.49 -56.06 45.87
N ARG A 326 -7.09 -56.83 46.80
CA ARG A 326 -8.45 -57.37 46.60
C ARG A 326 -9.49 -56.26 46.48
N LEU A 327 -9.37 -55.21 47.27
CA LEU A 327 -10.31 -54.08 47.25
C LEU A 327 -10.28 -53.31 45.92
N LEU A 328 -9.08 -52.96 45.44
CA LEU A 328 -8.89 -52.03 44.31
C LEU A 328 -8.69 -52.74 42.97
N LEU A 329 -7.94 -53.85 42.94
CA LEU A 329 -7.40 -54.45 41.71
C LEU A 329 -8.12 -55.73 41.26
N SER A 330 -8.98 -56.32 42.10
CA SER A 330 -9.70 -57.54 41.70
C SER A 330 -10.96 -57.23 40.86
N ARG A 331 -11.25 -58.09 39.86
CA ARG A 331 -12.41 -57.98 38.95
C ARG A 331 -13.79 -58.15 39.62
N GLY A 332 -13.81 -58.53 40.90
CA GLY A 332 -15.03 -58.59 41.74
C GLY A 332 -14.87 -57.84 43.06
N GLY A 333 -13.91 -56.90 43.11
CA GLY A 333 -13.67 -56.08 44.29
C GLY A 333 -14.92 -55.31 44.67
N GLY A 334 -15.03 -54.91 45.93
CA GLY A 334 -16.21 -54.18 46.38
C GLY A 334 -16.37 -52.75 45.82
N VAL A 335 -15.46 -52.35 44.93
CA VAL A 335 -15.38 -51.06 44.26
C VAL A 335 -15.49 -51.28 42.75
N ARG A 336 -16.38 -50.55 42.08
CA ARG A 336 -16.62 -50.64 40.64
C ARG A 336 -15.69 -49.71 39.86
N TRP A 337 -15.37 -50.08 38.63
CA TRP A 337 -14.75 -49.18 37.66
C TRP A 337 -15.79 -48.21 37.11
N VAL A 338 -15.43 -46.93 36.95
CA VAL A 338 -16.33 -45.91 36.38
C VAL A 338 -15.59 -45.12 35.31
N ARG A 339 -16.24 -44.91 34.17
CA ARG A 339 -15.69 -44.09 33.08
C ARG A 339 -15.67 -42.61 33.43
N ALA A 340 -14.54 -41.93 33.26
CA ALA A 340 -14.45 -40.49 33.47
C ALA A 340 -15.28 -39.70 32.44
N LEU A 341 -15.95 -38.63 32.88
CA LEU A 341 -16.57 -37.63 32.01
C LEU A 341 -16.08 -36.24 32.42
N SER A 342 -15.94 -35.32 31.46
CA SER A 342 -15.43 -33.95 31.67
C SER A 342 -16.20 -33.18 32.73
N ASP A 343 -17.51 -33.39 32.77
CA ASP A 343 -18.45 -32.60 33.57
C ASP A 343 -18.56 -33.14 35.01
N ASP A 344 -18.07 -34.37 35.24
CA ASP A 344 -18.13 -35.02 36.54
C ASP A 344 -16.85 -34.85 37.36
N LEU A 345 -15.88 -34.06 36.87
CA LEU A 345 -14.62 -33.77 37.54
C LEU A 345 -14.49 -32.27 37.82
N GLY A 346 -14.55 -31.89 39.09
CA GLY A 346 -14.41 -30.51 39.56
C GLY A 346 -12.98 -30.10 39.90
N PHE A 347 -12.81 -28.86 40.38
CA PHE A 347 -11.55 -28.28 40.83
C PHE A 347 -11.60 -27.92 42.32
N PRO A 348 -11.35 -28.88 43.23
CA PRO A 348 -11.36 -28.65 44.68
C PRO A 348 -10.16 -27.83 45.13
N LEU A 349 -10.22 -26.51 44.92
CA LEU A 349 -9.19 -25.59 45.41
C LEU A 349 -9.32 -25.36 46.90
N SER A 350 -8.18 -25.42 47.61
CA SER A 350 -8.09 -24.91 48.97
C SER A 350 -8.53 -23.43 49.05
N PRO A 351 -9.00 -22.94 50.21
CA PRO A 351 -9.36 -21.53 50.38
C PRO A 351 -8.21 -20.57 50.01
N THR A 352 -6.97 -20.96 50.35
CA THR A 352 -5.77 -20.20 49.99
C THR A 352 -5.56 -20.15 48.47
N ALA A 353 -5.71 -21.28 47.78
CA ALA A 353 -5.59 -21.32 46.32
C ALA A 353 -6.71 -20.58 45.61
N ARG A 354 -7.95 -20.69 46.09
CA ARG A 354 -9.10 -19.92 45.57
C ARG A 354 -8.87 -18.42 45.65
N ASN A 355 -8.37 -17.94 46.79
CA ASN A 355 -8.01 -16.53 46.96
C ASN A 355 -6.85 -16.13 46.03
N GLY A 356 -5.83 -16.98 45.89
CA GLY A 356 -4.70 -16.74 44.96
C GLY A 356 -5.17 -16.63 43.50
N VAL A 357 -6.00 -17.55 43.03
CA VAL A 357 -6.60 -17.51 41.68
C VAL A 357 -7.45 -16.25 41.52
N SER A 358 -8.28 -15.91 42.52
CA SER A 358 -9.10 -14.69 42.46
C SER A 358 -8.25 -13.43 42.35
N GLN A 359 -7.15 -13.32 43.10
CA GLN A 359 -6.23 -12.19 43.01
C GLN A 359 -5.56 -12.13 41.64
N GLN A 360 -5.16 -13.28 41.08
CA GLN A 360 -4.56 -13.35 39.76
C GLN A 360 -5.54 -12.93 38.65
N VAL A 361 -6.80 -13.37 38.72
CA VAL A 361 -7.84 -12.96 37.78
C VAL A 361 -8.06 -11.45 37.83
N GLN A 362 -8.17 -10.86 39.03
CA GLN A 362 -8.35 -9.41 39.18
C GLN A 362 -7.13 -8.62 38.69
N ALA A 363 -5.91 -9.11 38.95
CA ALA A 363 -4.68 -8.51 38.42
C ALA A 363 -4.70 -8.51 36.88
N LEU A 364 -5.02 -9.64 36.25
CA LEU A 364 -5.10 -9.75 34.78
C LEU A 364 -6.19 -8.84 34.18
N LEU A 365 -7.36 -8.75 34.83
CA LEU A 365 -8.45 -7.85 34.42
C LEU A 365 -8.08 -6.36 34.55
N THR A 366 -7.10 -6.02 35.41
CA THR A 366 -6.58 -4.66 35.57
C THR A 366 -5.44 -4.35 34.61
N GLU A 367 -4.51 -5.30 34.40
CA GLU A 367 -3.33 -5.14 33.54
C GLU A 367 -3.68 -5.01 32.04
N ILE A 368 -4.67 -5.78 31.55
CA ILE A 368 -5.03 -5.77 30.12
C ILE A 368 -5.52 -4.38 29.65
N PRO A 369 -6.46 -3.68 30.34
CA PRO A 369 -6.84 -2.31 29.99
C PRO A 369 -5.65 -1.34 29.95
N GLU A 370 -4.69 -1.49 30.87
CA GLU A 370 -3.49 -0.65 30.91
C GLU A 370 -2.59 -0.88 29.70
N LEU A 371 -2.41 -2.14 29.28
CA LEU A 371 -1.67 -2.50 28.06
C LEU A 371 -2.34 -1.94 26.81
N VAL A 372 -3.67 -2.04 26.71
CA VAL A 372 -4.44 -1.46 25.59
C VAL A 372 -4.26 0.06 25.55
N SER A 373 -4.32 0.71 26.72
CA SER A 373 -4.14 2.16 26.84
C SER A 373 -2.73 2.59 26.46
N ALA A 374 -1.71 1.78 26.76
CA ALA A 374 -0.32 2.03 26.36
C ALA A 374 -0.07 1.82 24.86
N MET A 375 -0.83 0.93 24.22
CA MET A 375 -0.72 0.65 22.78
C MET A 375 -1.22 1.82 21.91
N VAL A 376 -2.26 2.55 22.34
CA VAL A 376 -2.85 3.66 21.58
C VAL A 376 -1.82 4.77 21.26
N PRO A 377 -1.02 5.28 22.22
CA PRO A 377 0.08 6.21 21.94
C PRO A 377 1.12 5.68 20.94
N ASP A 378 1.40 4.38 20.94
CA ASP A 378 2.40 3.76 20.06
C ASP A 378 1.89 3.64 18.63
N MET A 379 0.62 3.26 18.49
CA MET A 379 -0.11 3.37 17.22
C MET A 379 -0.11 4.81 16.72
N LYS A 380 -0.34 5.78 17.62
CA LYS A 380 -0.27 7.21 17.30
C LYS A 380 1.09 7.64 16.78
N ARG A 381 2.17 7.31 17.47
CA ARG A 381 3.53 7.58 16.97
C ARG A 381 3.76 6.92 15.61
N ARG A 382 3.26 5.69 15.39
CA ARG A 382 3.38 5.01 14.11
C ARG A 382 2.65 5.74 12.99
N TYR A 383 1.37 6.09 13.15
CA TYR A 383 0.61 6.79 12.10
C TYR A 383 1.14 8.21 11.85
N GLN A 384 1.55 8.91 12.90
CA GLN A 384 2.25 10.19 12.77
C GLN A 384 3.56 10.03 11.98
N SER A 385 4.31 8.93 12.16
CA SER A 385 5.50 8.65 11.36
C SER A 385 5.18 8.41 9.88
N LEU A 386 3.97 7.94 9.54
CA LEU A 386 3.52 7.80 8.14
C LEU A 386 3.18 9.15 7.49
N LEU A 387 2.99 10.22 8.27
CA LEU A 387 2.79 11.57 7.73
C LEU A 387 4.07 12.15 7.10
N ALA A 388 5.22 11.62 7.51
CA ALA A 388 6.50 11.82 6.86
C ALA A 388 6.91 10.54 6.11
N PRO A 389 7.82 10.61 5.14
CA PRO A 389 7.61 10.91 3.72
C PRO A 389 6.69 9.93 2.92
N LEU A 390 5.84 9.12 3.55
CA LEU A 390 5.04 8.12 2.83
C LEU A 390 3.91 8.71 1.97
N PRO A 391 3.60 8.08 0.82
CA PRO A 391 2.37 8.35 0.08
C PRO A 391 1.12 8.18 0.95
N VAL A 392 0.22 9.16 0.92
CA VAL A 392 -1.11 9.11 1.55
C VAL A 392 -1.86 7.82 1.18
N ALA A 393 -1.68 7.37 -0.07
CA ALA A 393 -2.20 6.12 -0.60
C ALA A 393 -1.79 4.87 0.21
N ASP A 394 -0.50 4.76 0.53
CA ASP A 394 0.05 3.60 1.20
C ASP A 394 -0.41 3.58 2.66
N ALA A 395 -0.56 4.77 3.28
CA ALA A 395 -1.14 4.91 4.61
C ALA A 395 -2.62 4.53 4.64
N LEU A 396 -3.42 4.94 3.64
CA LEU A 396 -4.81 4.53 3.48
C LEU A 396 -4.95 3.01 3.28
N GLN A 397 -4.11 2.41 2.44
CA GLN A 397 -4.14 0.97 2.25
C GLN A 397 -3.78 0.23 3.54
N LEU A 398 -2.73 0.67 4.24
CA LEU A 398 -2.35 0.10 5.53
C LEU A 398 -3.48 0.22 6.58
N LEU A 399 -4.18 1.37 6.62
CA LEU A 399 -5.35 1.56 7.48
C LEU A 399 -6.49 0.60 7.12
N ARG A 400 -6.78 0.43 5.83
CA ARG A 400 -7.79 -0.53 5.37
C ARG A 400 -7.43 -1.95 5.76
N ASP A 401 -6.18 -2.35 5.58
CA ASP A 401 -5.68 -3.67 5.95
C ASP A 401 -5.81 -3.90 7.46
N HIS A 402 -5.43 -2.92 8.30
CA HIS A 402 -5.61 -3.00 9.74
C HIS A 402 -7.09 -3.03 10.17
N THR A 403 -7.94 -2.21 9.55
CA THR A 403 -9.38 -2.13 9.86
C THR A 403 -10.09 -3.43 9.47
N GLN A 404 -9.78 -3.98 8.29
CA GLN A 404 -10.28 -5.27 7.83
C GLN A 404 -9.84 -6.39 8.77
N CYS A 405 -8.56 -6.39 9.17
CA CYS A 405 -8.02 -7.37 10.10
C CYS A 405 -8.72 -7.36 11.47
N LEU A 406 -9.09 -6.18 11.99
CA LEU A 406 -9.89 -6.06 13.21
C LEU A 406 -11.35 -6.49 13.05
N GLY A 407 -11.90 -6.37 11.84
CA GLY A 407 -13.28 -6.75 11.52
C GLY A 407 -13.48 -8.25 11.26
N GLU A 408 -12.52 -8.90 10.59
CA GLU A 408 -12.62 -10.32 10.20
C GLU A 408 -12.21 -11.29 11.31
N THR A 409 -11.37 -10.86 12.26
CA THR A 409 -10.93 -11.73 13.35
C THR A 409 -12.05 -11.93 14.36
N THR A 410 -12.72 -13.09 14.34
CA THR A 410 -13.58 -13.57 15.44
C THR A 410 -12.76 -13.88 16.72
N GLY A 411 -11.43 -13.74 16.63
CA GLY A 411 -10.38 -14.02 17.63
C GLY A 411 -9.50 -12.82 17.99
N ASP A 412 -8.24 -13.13 18.29
CA ASP A 412 -7.18 -12.19 18.69
C ASP A 412 -6.78 -11.25 17.54
N VAL A 413 -6.23 -10.09 17.90
CA VAL A 413 -5.69 -9.14 16.92
C VAL A 413 -4.51 -9.81 16.23
N CYS A 414 -4.52 -9.90 14.90
CA CYS A 414 -3.45 -10.59 14.18
C CYS A 414 -2.13 -9.80 14.30
N PRO A 415 -1.07 -10.36 14.92
CA PRO A 415 0.21 -9.67 15.09
C PRO A 415 0.91 -9.38 13.76
N LEU A 416 0.57 -10.14 12.70
CA LEU A 416 1.13 -9.96 11.36
C LEU A 416 0.55 -8.76 10.63
N CYS A 417 -0.68 -8.33 10.97
CA CYS A 417 -1.29 -7.16 10.36
C CYS A 417 -0.55 -5.89 10.79
N PHE A 418 -0.15 -5.80 12.06
CA PHE A 418 0.56 -4.65 12.62
C PHE A 418 2.08 -4.86 12.50
N GLY A 419 2.63 -4.58 11.31
CA GLY A 419 4.06 -4.77 11.00
C GLY A 419 5.06 -3.92 11.81
N ASP A 420 4.60 -3.19 12.83
CA ASP A 420 5.45 -2.44 13.75
C ASP A 420 5.81 -3.32 14.97
N PRO A 421 7.11 -3.50 15.30
CA PRO A 421 7.53 -4.34 16.41
C PRO A 421 6.91 -3.94 17.75
N THR A 422 6.73 -2.64 18.02
CA THR A 422 6.22 -2.18 19.31
C THR A 422 4.74 -2.49 19.47
N ILE A 423 3.94 -2.26 18.43
CA ILE A 423 2.51 -2.60 18.42
C ILE A 423 2.34 -4.12 18.52
N LYS A 424 3.19 -4.88 17.80
CA LYS A 424 3.20 -6.34 17.85
C LYS A 424 3.48 -6.84 19.28
N ASP A 425 4.48 -6.29 19.96
CA ASP A 425 4.83 -6.68 21.33
C ASP A 425 3.66 -6.44 22.31
N HIS A 426 2.90 -5.35 22.15
CA HIS A 426 1.68 -5.10 22.93
C HIS A 426 0.60 -6.14 22.66
N ILE A 427 0.33 -6.45 21.39
CA ILE A 427 -0.65 -7.46 20.98
C ILE A 427 -0.27 -8.84 21.52
N ASP A 428 1.00 -9.22 21.41
CA ASP A 428 1.51 -10.49 21.90
C ASP A 428 1.35 -10.58 23.44
N ASN A 429 1.67 -9.50 24.18
CA ASN A 429 1.51 -9.44 25.63
C ASN A 429 0.03 -9.55 26.06
N ILE A 430 -0.87 -8.80 25.41
CA ILE A 430 -2.31 -8.90 25.66
C ILE A 430 -2.82 -10.33 25.37
N SER A 431 -2.36 -10.94 24.29
CA SER A 431 -2.75 -12.30 23.89
C SER A 431 -2.29 -13.33 24.93
N VAL A 432 -1.07 -13.21 25.46
CA VAL A 432 -0.57 -14.05 26.55
C VAL A 432 -1.43 -13.91 27.81
N ARG A 433 -1.84 -12.69 28.17
CA ARG A 433 -2.67 -12.42 29.36
C ARG A 433 -4.10 -12.90 29.21
N LEU A 434 -4.70 -12.76 28.02
CA LEU A 434 -5.99 -13.36 27.69
C LEU A 434 -5.91 -14.90 27.70
N GLY A 435 -4.81 -15.48 27.22
CA GLY A 435 -4.53 -16.91 27.32
C GLY A 435 -4.46 -17.39 28.77
N ALA A 436 -3.81 -16.62 29.66
CA ALA A 436 -3.76 -16.91 31.09
C ALA A 436 -5.15 -16.85 31.74
N LEU A 437 -5.98 -15.84 31.44
CA LEU A 437 -7.37 -15.75 31.90
C LEU A 437 -8.20 -16.96 31.42
N ARG A 438 -8.08 -17.33 30.13
CA ARG A 438 -8.78 -18.50 29.58
C ARG A 438 -8.34 -19.78 30.27
N ALA A 439 -7.06 -19.94 30.60
CA ALA A 439 -6.61 -21.11 31.34
C ALA A 439 -7.26 -21.17 32.73
N LEU A 440 -7.38 -20.04 33.42
CA LEU A 440 -8.01 -19.95 34.75
C LEU A 440 -9.53 -20.15 34.71
N GLN A 441 -10.18 -20.00 33.55
CA GLN A 441 -11.62 -20.15 33.38
C GLN A 441 -12.17 -21.50 33.88
N ASP A 442 -11.44 -22.59 33.66
CA ASP A 442 -11.88 -23.93 34.07
C ASP A 442 -11.85 -24.10 35.60
N VAL A 443 -11.07 -23.27 36.27
CA VAL A 443 -10.71 -23.42 37.69
C VAL A 443 -11.44 -22.39 38.57
N TYR A 444 -11.77 -21.24 38.00
CA TYR A 444 -12.51 -20.19 38.69
C TYR A 444 -14.01 -20.41 38.55
N ALA A 445 -14.70 -20.49 39.68
CA ALA A 445 -16.13 -20.79 39.70
C ALA A 445 -17.01 -19.62 39.20
N GLU A 446 -16.50 -18.39 39.21
CA GLU A 446 -17.26 -17.23 38.74
C GLU A 446 -17.07 -17.00 37.24
N ASP A 447 -17.97 -16.20 36.65
CA ASP A 447 -17.95 -15.88 35.22
C ASP A 447 -16.82 -14.89 34.87
N ILE A 448 -15.65 -15.41 34.46
CA ILE A 448 -14.55 -14.60 33.88
C ILE A 448 -14.83 -14.30 32.39
N MET A 449 -15.60 -15.15 31.71
CA MET A 449 -15.85 -15.01 30.28
C MET A 449 -16.55 -13.68 29.95
N SER A 450 -17.55 -13.27 30.74
CA SER A 450 -18.27 -12.02 30.48
C SER A 450 -17.37 -10.77 30.59
N PRO A 451 -16.60 -10.55 31.68
CA PRO A 451 -15.61 -9.48 31.75
C PRO A 451 -14.56 -9.55 30.64
N MET A 452 -14.03 -10.73 30.33
CA MET A 452 -13.01 -10.92 29.30
C MET A 452 -13.55 -10.58 27.90
N LEU A 453 -14.76 -11.02 27.57
CA LEU A 453 -15.42 -10.70 26.30
C LEU A 453 -15.72 -9.20 26.19
N ARG A 454 -16.16 -8.56 27.27
CA ARG A 454 -16.37 -7.11 27.31
C ARG A 454 -15.07 -6.36 27.05
N LEU A 455 -14.01 -6.69 27.78
CA LEU A 455 -12.70 -6.07 27.64
C LEU A 455 -12.12 -6.21 26.24
N ARG A 456 -12.29 -7.40 25.65
CA ARG A 456 -11.87 -7.68 24.28
C ARG A 456 -12.65 -6.85 23.26
N GLN A 457 -13.94 -6.62 23.50
CA GLN A 457 -14.78 -5.78 22.65
C GLN A 457 -14.40 -4.30 22.79
N GLU A 458 -14.22 -3.81 24.02
CA GLU A 458 -13.78 -2.44 24.31
C GLU A 458 -12.42 -2.12 23.67
N MET A 459 -11.47 -3.07 23.71
CA MET A 459 -10.19 -2.95 23.00
C MET A 459 -10.39 -2.79 21.49
N LYS A 460 -11.22 -3.66 20.89
CA LYS A 460 -11.48 -3.61 19.45
C LYS A 460 -12.16 -2.32 19.03
N ASP A 461 -13.09 -1.84 19.83
CA ASP A 461 -13.83 -0.61 19.55
C ASP A 461 -12.90 0.60 19.69
N THR A 462 -12.08 0.68 20.75
CA THR A 462 -11.06 1.74 20.91
C THR A 462 -10.09 1.80 19.73
N LEU A 463 -9.60 0.64 19.29
CA LEU A 463 -8.71 0.54 18.13
C LEU A 463 -9.41 0.93 16.82
N ARG A 464 -10.66 0.49 16.64
CA ARG A 464 -11.45 0.80 15.44
C ARG A 464 -11.74 2.29 15.35
N ASP A 465 -12.16 2.91 16.45
CA ASP A 465 -12.47 4.34 16.51
C ASP A 465 -11.23 5.18 16.19
N TYR A 466 -10.08 4.79 16.76
CA TYR A 466 -8.81 5.42 16.45
C TYR A 466 -8.44 5.29 14.95
N LEU A 467 -8.52 4.08 14.37
CA LEU A 467 -8.22 3.87 12.95
C LEU A 467 -9.21 4.58 12.02
N TYR A 468 -10.47 4.68 12.44
CA TYR A 468 -11.53 5.38 11.72
C TYR A 468 -11.22 6.86 11.60
N ILE A 469 -10.83 7.53 12.70
CA ILE A 469 -10.40 8.94 12.71
C ILE A 469 -9.24 9.16 11.74
N TRP A 470 -8.23 8.29 11.75
CA TRP A 470 -7.11 8.40 10.81
C TRP A 470 -7.51 8.14 9.36
N GLY A 471 -8.43 7.20 9.13
CA GLY A 471 -9.04 6.96 7.81
C GLY A 471 -9.71 8.23 7.27
N LEU A 472 -10.54 8.88 8.09
CA LEU A 472 -11.18 10.14 7.74
C LEU A 472 -10.14 11.24 7.41
N PHE A 473 -9.06 11.35 8.18
CA PHE A 473 -8.01 12.34 7.92
C PHE A 473 -7.29 12.11 6.58
N PHE A 474 -6.93 10.88 6.24
CA PHE A 474 -6.26 10.63 4.97
C PHE A 474 -7.21 10.76 3.76
N ASP A 475 -8.47 10.38 3.91
CA ASP A 475 -9.51 10.66 2.91
C ASP A 475 -9.70 12.17 2.71
N PHE A 476 -9.66 12.95 3.80
CA PHE A 476 -9.64 14.41 3.76
C PHE A 476 -8.44 14.93 2.96
N LEU A 477 -7.22 14.46 3.25
CA LEU A 477 -6.01 14.86 2.54
C LEU A 477 -6.07 14.53 1.04
N GLU A 478 -6.57 13.36 0.67
CA GLU A 478 -6.69 12.95 -0.74
C GLU A 478 -7.64 13.89 -1.50
N ARG A 479 -8.82 14.17 -0.93
CA ARG A 479 -9.79 15.09 -1.54
C ARG A 479 -9.28 16.53 -1.57
N LEU A 480 -8.63 16.98 -0.50
CA LEU A 480 -8.01 18.29 -0.46
C LEU A 480 -6.98 18.41 -1.58
N ALA A 481 -6.12 17.39 -1.75
CA ALA A 481 -5.12 17.36 -2.80
C ALA A 481 -5.78 17.42 -4.18
N GLU A 482 -6.79 16.59 -4.47
CA GLU A 482 -7.53 16.65 -5.74
C GLU A 482 -8.13 18.03 -6.02
N TYR A 483 -8.70 18.67 -5.00
CA TYR A 483 -9.27 20.00 -5.13
C TYR A 483 -8.22 21.09 -5.38
N VAL A 484 -7.16 21.16 -4.57
CA VAL A 484 -6.14 22.21 -4.74
C VAL A 484 -5.34 22.04 -6.01
N TRP A 485 -5.25 20.82 -6.54
CA TRP A 485 -4.65 20.54 -7.84
C TRP A 485 -5.57 20.79 -9.02
N SER A 486 -6.86 21.09 -8.81
CA SER A 486 -7.85 21.33 -9.88
C SER A 486 -7.56 22.58 -10.71
N TYR A 487 -8.16 22.68 -11.90
CA TYR A 487 -7.98 23.84 -12.78
C TYR A 487 -8.39 25.15 -12.11
N ASP A 488 -9.53 25.18 -11.41
CA ASP A 488 -10.08 26.42 -10.84
C ASP A 488 -9.11 27.03 -9.80
N VAL A 489 -8.53 26.19 -8.95
CA VAL A 489 -7.51 26.60 -7.97
C VAL A 489 -6.21 26.96 -8.66
N GLN A 490 -5.72 26.13 -9.58
CA GLN A 490 -4.42 26.31 -10.22
C GLN A 490 -4.39 27.53 -11.15
N SER A 491 -5.50 27.87 -11.81
CA SER A 491 -5.64 29.08 -12.62
C SER A 491 -5.76 30.35 -11.77
N HIS A 492 -6.32 30.25 -10.56
CA HIS A 492 -6.54 31.38 -9.65
C HIS A 492 -5.80 31.25 -8.30
N GLN A 493 -4.58 30.71 -8.29
CA GLN A 493 -3.80 30.46 -7.05
C GLN A 493 -3.80 31.64 -6.07
N GLY A 494 -3.76 32.89 -6.54
CA GLY A 494 -3.80 34.08 -5.67
C GLY A 494 -5.09 34.26 -4.87
N HIS A 495 -6.21 33.63 -5.26
CA HIS A 495 -7.46 33.66 -4.49
C HIS A 495 -7.47 32.60 -3.37
N PHE A 496 -6.52 31.67 -3.39
CA PHE A 496 -6.44 30.56 -2.45
C PHE A 496 -5.18 30.63 -1.57
N ASP A 497 -4.10 31.28 -2.03
CA ASP A 497 -2.92 31.55 -1.21
C ASP A 497 -3.12 32.82 -0.37
N VAL A 498 -4.03 32.72 0.60
CA VAL A 498 -4.51 33.82 1.44
C VAL A 498 -3.94 33.77 2.86
N ASP A 499 -3.86 34.92 3.51
CA ASP A 499 -3.40 35.06 4.91
C ASP A 499 -4.47 34.58 5.91
N ASP A 500 -5.74 34.80 5.56
CA ASP A 500 -6.90 34.41 6.35
C ASP A 500 -7.74 33.42 5.54
N VAL A 501 -7.95 32.24 6.13
CA VAL A 501 -8.78 31.17 5.58
C VAL A 501 -10.19 31.65 5.25
N ALA A 502 -10.71 32.64 5.97
CA ALA A 502 -12.02 33.23 5.70
C ALA A 502 -12.11 33.87 4.30
N ASP A 503 -10.99 34.17 3.66
CA ASP A 503 -10.91 34.75 2.31
C ASP A 503 -10.60 33.72 1.22
N TRP A 504 -10.57 32.44 1.57
CA TRP A 504 -10.38 31.34 0.63
C TRP A 504 -11.38 31.39 -0.53
N GLY A 505 -10.85 31.56 -1.75
CA GLY A 505 -11.61 31.59 -3.00
C GLY A 505 -12.28 32.94 -3.31
N LYS A 506 -12.01 34.02 -2.57
CA LYS A 506 -12.55 35.35 -2.87
C LYS A 506 -11.67 36.10 -3.87
N ASP A 507 -12.29 36.78 -4.84
CA ASP A 507 -11.61 37.70 -5.75
C ASP A 507 -11.07 38.92 -4.98
N ARG A 508 -9.76 38.96 -4.74
CA ARG A 508 -9.06 40.16 -4.27
C ARG A 508 -8.43 40.87 -5.46
N ALA A 509 -9.15 41.83 -6.03
CA ALA A 509 -8.73 42.53 -7.25
C ALA A 509 -7.46 43.42 -7.07
N ASP A 510 -7.07 43.77 -5.83
CA ASP A 510 -6.16 44.89 -5.58
C ASP A 510 -4.96 44.61 -4.63
N GLU A 511 -4.74 43.38 -4.14
CA GLU A 511 -3.66 43.09 -3.18
C GLU A 511 -2.66 42.03 -3.69
N GLU A 512 -1.48 42.48 -4.09
CA GLU A 512 -0.33 41.68 -4.55
C GLU A 512 0.38 40.85 -3.45
N ARG A 513 -0.25 40.66 -2.28
CA ARG A 513 0.39 40.01 -1.13
C ARG A 513 0.08 38.53 -1.08
N VAL A 514 1.00 37.76 -1.63
CA VAL A 514 1.14 36.31 -1.42
C VAL A 514 1.90 36.09 -0.12
N THR A 515 1.23 35.98 1.04
CA THR A 515 1.92 35.62 2.30
C THR A 515 1.73 34.14 2.63
N GLY A 516 0.55 33.66 2.23
CA GLY A 516 0.16 32.29 2.01
C GLY A 516 -0.35 31.59 3.25
N ILE A 517 -1.26 30.66 3.01
CA ILE A 517 -2.11 30.07 4.04
C ILE A 517 -1.31 29.20 5.03
N GLU A 518 -1.61 29.39 6.31
CA GLU A 518 -1.22 28.50 7.40
C GLU A 518 -2.46 28.09 8.18
N VAL A 519 -2.77 26.80 8.10
CA VAL A 519 -3.90 26.17 8.75
C VAL A 519 -3.47 25.74 10.15
N THR A 520 -4.19 26.23 11.14
CA THR A 520 -3.98 25.94 12.57
C THR A 520 -5.22 25.25 13.14
N THR A 521 -5.14 24.82 14.40
CA THR A 521 -6.29 24.29 15.15
C THR A 521 -7.46 25.28 15.18
N ASP A 522 -7.17 26.58 15.18
CA ASP A 522 -8.17 27.64 15.34
C ASP A 522 -8.94 27.94 14.05
N ASN A 523 -8.35 27.66 12.88
CA ASN A 523 -8.93 28.03 11.59
C ASN A 523 -9.25 26.83 10.67
N ILE A 524 -8.89 25.60 11.03
CA ILE A 524 -9.16 24.40 10.22
C ILE A 524 -10.66 24.21 9.95
N HIS A 525 -11.53 24.49 10.92
CA HIS A 525 -12.98 24.41 10.70
C HIS A 525 -13.50 25.48 9.73
N THR A 526 -12.87 26.65 9.71
CA THR A 526 -13.14 27.69 8.69
C THR A 526 -12.74 27.19 7.30
N LEU A 527 -11.61 26.50 7.18
CA LEU A 527 -11.17 25.89 5.91
C LEU A 527 -12.16 24.83 5.45
N LEU A 528 -12.56 23.93 6.36
CA LEU A 528 -13.56 22.89 6.06
C LEU A 528 -14.88 23.52 5.59
N GLY A 529 -15.34 24.58 6.25
CA GLY A 529 -16.52 25.34 5.84
C GLY A 529 -16.37 25.94 4.43
N ALA A 530 -15.20 26.51 4.12
CA ALA A 530 -14.91 27.06 2.80
C ALA A 530 -14.88 25.97 1.71
N LEU A 531 -14.26 24.82 1.98
CA LEU A 531 -14.22 23.67 1.07
C LEU A 531 -15.62 23.05 0.84
N GLN A 532 -16.47 23.04 1.85
CA GLN A 532 -17.87 22.61 1.70
C GLN A 532 -18.67 23.60 0.85
N GLN A 533 -18.49 24.91 1.06
CA GLN A 533 -19.17 25.96 0.28
C GLN A 533 -18.76 25.95 -1.20
N SER A 534 -17.51 25.61 -1.51
CA SER A 534 -17.05 25.47 -2.90
C SER A 534 -17.51 24.16 -3.57
N GLY A 535 -18.16 23.26 -2.83
CA GLY A 535 -18.54 21.94 -3.32
C GLY A 535 -17.35 20.98 -3.51
N ALA A 536 -16.15 21.38 -3.08
CA ALA A 536 -14.95 20.54 -3.11
C ALA A 536 -15.10 19.30 -2.22
N MET A 537 -15.80 19.47 -1.12
CA MET A 537 -16.13 18.40 -0.18
C MET A 537 -17.63 18.34 0.01
N GLN A 538 -18.20 17.13 -0.18
CA GLN A 538 -19.55 16.86 0.31
C GLN A 538 -19.57 17.09 1.83
N ALA A 539 -20.75 17.37 2.40
CA ALA A 539 -20.96 17.42 3.84
C ALA A 539 -20.63 16.05 4.46
N MET A 540 -19.35 15.79 4.66
CA MET A 540 -18.83 14.60 5.33
C MET A 540 -18.67 14.91 6.81
N ASP A 541 -18.61 13.85 7.61
CA ASP A 541 -18.40 13.88 9.07
C ASP A 541 -16.98 14.32 9.46
N PHE A 542 -16.30 15.16 8.67
CA PHE A 542 -15.05 15.80 9.07
C PHE A 542 -15.22 16.76 10.27
N ALA A 543 -16.47 17.08 10.63
CA ALA A 543 -16.78 17.78 11.87
C ALA A 543 -16.36 16.98 13.12
N GLU A 544 -16.27 15.66 13.01
CA GLU A 544 -15.82 14.77 14.10
C GLU A 544 -14.29 14.63 14.15
N LEU A 545 -13.58 15.16 13.16
CA LEU A 545 -12.12 15.01 13.07
C LEU A 545 -11.42 16.08 13.92
N GLU A 546 -10.78 15.63 14.99
CA GLU A 546 -9.86 16.46 15.77
C GLU A 546 -8.49 16.52 15.09
N PHE A 547 -8.10 17.70 14.61
CA PHE A 547 -6.82 17.88 13.92
C PHE A 547 -5.67 18.08 14.91
N GLU A 548 -4.74 17.13 14.91
CA GLU A 548 -3.51 17.24 15.67
C GLU A 548 -2.42 18.01 14.91
N GLU A 549 -1.41 18.51 15.63
CA GLU A 549 -0.30 19.27 15.04
C GLU A 549 0.39 18.56 13.85
N PRO A 550 0.72 17.24 13.90
CA PRO A 550 1.31 16.56 12.75
C PRO A 550 0.38 16.50 11.53
N MET A 551 -0.93 16.41 11.76
CA MET A 551 -1.94 16.44 10.69
C MET A 551 -1.97 17.82 10.03
N LEU A 552 -1.97 18.89 10.82
CA LEU A 552 -1.93 20.28 10.34
C LEU A 552 -0.64 20.58 9.57
N VAL A 553 0.51 20.12 10.08
CA VAL A 553 1.80 20.22 9.38
C VAL A 553 1.71 19.56 7.99
N ARG A 554 1.05 18.40 7.89
CA ARG A 554 0.85 17.72 6.60
C ARG A 554 -0.08 18.48 5.67
N VAL A 555 -1.20 19.00 6.18
CA VAL A 555 -2.13 19.86 5.42
C VAL A 555 -1.41 21.08 4.89
N ASN A 556 -0.68 21.80 5.74
CA ASN A 556 0.09 22.99 5.36
C ASN A 556 1.19 22.67 4.34
N SER A 557 1.85 21.52 4.46
CA SER A 557 2.81 21.07 3.46
C SER A 557 2.15 20.89 2.08
N LEU A 558 0.99 20.23 2.03
CA LEU A 558 0.23 20.02 0.80
C LEU A 558 -0.23 21.36 0.20
N LEU A 559 -0.79 22.25 1.01
CA LEU A 559 -1.24 23.57 0.57
C LEU A 559 -0.09 24.43 0.04
N ARG A 560 1.03 24.47 0.77
CA ARG A 560 2.22 25.23 0.35
C ARG A 560 2.76 24.71 -0.98
N GLU A 561 2.81 23.40 -1.17
CA GLU A 561 3.25 22.81 -2.42
C GLU A 561 2.28 23.10 -3.57
N ALA A 562 0.97 23.07 -3.32
CA ALA A 562 -0.06 23.29 -4.35
C ALA A 562 -0.31 24.73 -4.74
N LEU A 563 -0.17 25.66 -3.79
CA LEU A 563 -0.51 27.05 -3.99
C LEU A 563 0.72 27.90 -4.32
N ARG A 564 1.90 27.52 -3.82
CA ARG A 564 3.13 28.32 -3.96
C ARG A 564 4.12 27.78 -4.98
N HIS A 565 3.81 26.71 -5.73
CA HIS A 565 4.71 26.29 -6.79
C HIS A 565 4.67 27.29 -7.94
N GLU A 566 5.85 27.75 -8.31
CA GLU A 566 6.04 28.58 -9.48
C GLU A 566 6.68 27.78 -10.62
N PRO A 567 6.25 27.99 -11.87
CA PRO A 567 6.93 27.42 -13.02
C PRO A 567 8.34 28.02 -13.15
N VAL A 568 9.34 27.16 -13.19
CA VAL A 568 10.74 27.52 -13.45
C VAL A 568 10.94 27.62 -14.95
N VAL A 569 11.27 28.81 -15.43
CA VAL A 569 11.55 29.06 -16.86
C VAL A 569 13.07 29.05 -17.07
N THR A 570 13.53 28.16 -17.93
CA THR A 570 14.94 28.04 -18.29
C THR A 570 15.13 28.41 -19.77
N HIS A 571 16.06 29.32 -20.03
CA HIS A 571 16.40 29.77 -21.38
C HIS A 571 17.72 29.15 -21.81
N ASN A 572 17.74 28.50 -22.98
CA ASN A 572 18.93 27.92 -23.56
C ASN A 572 19.51 28.88 -24.63
N ALA A 573 20.84 28.96 -24.72
CA ALA A 573 21.58 29.78 -25.69
C ALA A 573 21.21 29.53 -27.16
N PHE A 574 20.57 28.40 -27.48
CA PHE A 574 20.11 28.06 -28.83
C PHE A 574 18.69 28.53 -29.15
N GLY A 575 18.13 29.47 -28.38
CA GLY A 575 16.77 29.97 -28.59
C GLY A 575 15.73 28.89 -28.28
N ALA A 576 15.93 28.12 -27.22
CA ALA A 576 14.96 27.15 -26.71
C ALA A 576 14.57 27.53 -25.27
N VAL A 577 13.28 27.41 -24.95
CA VAL A 577 12.75 27.63 -23.60
C VAL A 577 12.22 26.31 -23.08
N ALA A 578 12.62 25.95 -21.86
CA ALA A 578 12.00 24.86 -21.13
C ALA A 578 11.36 25.40 -19.85
N VAL A 579 10.09 25.09 -19.67
CA VAL A 579 9.31 25.48 -18.50
C VAL A 579 9.01 24.22 -17.70
N GLN A 580 9.42 24.22 -16.44
CA GLN A 580 9.28 23.09 -15.53
C GLN A 580 8.37 23.49 -14.38
N GLY A 581 7.45 22.62 -13.98
CA GLY A 581 6.56 22.88 -12.86
C GLY A 581 5.87 21.63 -12.36
N LEU A 582 5.20 21.76 -11.22
CA LEU A 582 4.39 20.68 -10.67
C LEU A 582 3.08 20.55 -11.46
N CYS A 583 2.31 21.64 -11.47
CA CYS A 583 1.22 21.87 -12.41
C CYS A 583 1.52 23.10 -13.27
N LEU A 584 1.23 23.02 -14.57
CA LEU A 584 1.45 24.11 -15.51
C LEU A 584 0.12 24.57 -16.10
N VAL A 585 -0.23 25.85 -15.93
CA VAL A 585 -1.36 26.49 -16.62
C VAL A 585 -0.81 27.28 -17.80
N LEU A 586 -1.23 26.92 -19.02
CA LEU A 586 -0.63 27.46 -20.24
C LEU A 586 -0.73 28.99 -20.31
N SER A 587 -1.87 29.57 -19.95
CA SER A 587 -2.06 31.03 -19.90
C SER A 587 -1.04 31.74 -19.01
N LYS A 588 -0.76 31.20 -17.81
CA LYS A 588 0.26 31.71 -16.87
C LYS A 588 1.67 31.52 -17.40
N VAL A 589 1.96 30.37 -18.00
CA VAL A 589 3.28 30.09 -18.60
C VAL A 589 3.58 31.08 -19.72
N LEU A 590 2.62 31.30 -20.62
CA LEU A 590 2.78 32.25 -21.74
C LEU A 590 2.93 33.69 -21.27
N ALA A 591 2.29 34.08 -20.16
CA ALA A 591 2.47 35.40 -19.57
C ALA A 591 3.89 35.63 -19.02
N ARG A 592 4.58 34.57 -18.59
CA ARG A 592 5.98 34.63 -18.09
C ARG A 592 7.02 34.61 -19.21
N ILE A 593 6.70 34.09 -20.38
CA ILE A 593 7.62 34.06 -21.54
C ILE A 593 7.40 35.32 -22.38
N GLN A 594 8.23 36.33 -22.18
CA GLN A 594 8.25 37.50 -23.05
C GLN A 594 8.73 37.11 -24.45
N GLU A 595 8.11 37.68 -25.48
CA GLU A 595 8.56 37.59 -26.88
C GLU A 595 8.76 36.15 -27.38
N LEU A 596 7.74 35.29 -27.18
CA LEU A 596 7.78 33.87 -27.56
C LEU A 596 8.24 33.62 -29.03
N GLU A 597 8.02 34.60 -29.91
CA GLU A 597 8.43 34.60 -31.32
C GLU A 597 9.95 34.50 -31.56
N GLN A 598 10.77 34.82 -30.54
CA GLN A 598 12.23 34.73 -30.63
C GLN A 598 12.75 33.30 -30.44
N TYR A 599 11.92 32.39 -29.94
CA TYR A 599 12.32 31.03 -29.62
C TYR A 599 11.95 30.04 -30.72
N SER A 600 12.90 29.17 -31.04
CA SER A 600 12.73 28.08 -31.99
C SER A 600 12.11 26.82 -31.37
N SER A 601 12.10 26.73 -30.04
CA SER A 601 11.57 25.60 -29.29
C SER A 601 10.97 26.04 -27.94
N LEU A 602 9.82 25.49 -27.59
CA LEU A 602 9.18 25.62 -26.28
C LEU A 602 8.87 24.22 -25.76
N THR A 603 9.40 23.87 -24.59
CA THR A 603 9.13 22.60 -23.93
C THR A 603 8.48 22.83 -22.58
N LEU A 604 7.32 22.21 -22.35
CA LEU A 604 6.58 22.24 -21.10
C LEU A 604 6.73 20.89 -20.39
N TYR A 605 7.35 20.89 -19.23
CA TYR A 605 7.53 19.73 -18.36
C TYR A 605 6.68 19.91 -17.10
N ALA A 606 5.49 19.31 -17.08
CA ALA A 606 4.66 19.30 -15.87
C ALA A 606 4.80 17.94 -15.18
N ARG A 607 5.22 17.94 -13.92
CA ARG A 607 5.38 16.70 -13.15
C ARG A 607 4.05 16.04 -12.83
N GLY A 608 2.97 16.80 -12.72
CA GLY A 608 1.62 16.31 -12.45
C GLY A 608 0.69 16.51 -13.63
N THR A 609 0.16 17.72 -13.73
CA THR A 609 -0.89 18.07 -14.70
C THR A 609 -0.50 19.30 -15.50
N VAL A 610 -0.79 19.27 -16.81
CA VAL A 610 -0.79 20.48 -17.65
C VAL A 610 -2.21 20.87 -18.02
N TYR A 611 -2.56 22.12 -17.75
CA TYR A 611 -3.82 22.75 -18.11
C TYR A 611 -3.63 23.53 -19.42
N LEU A 612 -4.26 23.06 -20.48
CA LEU A 612 -4.24 23.71 -21.79
C LEU A 612 -5.49 24.58 -21.88
N ASP A 613 -5.37 25.85 -21.49
CA ASP A 613 -6.51 26.76 -21.30
C ASP A 613 -6.52 27.97 -22.26
N ARG A 614 -5.50 28.10 -23.10
CA ARG A 614 -5.32 29.25 -23.99
C ARG A 614 -4.84 28.83 -25.38
N ASP A 615 -5.28 29.57 -26.39
CA ASP A 615 -4.77 29.45 -27.76
C ASP A 615 -3.29 29.81 -27.84
N LEU A 616 -2.56 29.08 -28.68
CA LEU A 616 -1.16 29.36 -29.01
C LEU A 616 -1.04 29.67 -30.49
N HIS A 617 -0.81 30.94 -30.82
CA HIS A 617 -0.59 31.41 -32.19
C HIS A 617 0.90 31.59 -32.44
N ALA A 618 1.51 30.66 -33.17
CA ALA A 618 2.92 30.67 -33.54
C ALA A 618 3.12 30.56 -35.05
N GLU A 619 2.24 31.21 -35.83
CA GLU A 619 2.25 31.16 -37.28
C GLU A 619 3.52 31.81 -37.85
N GLY A 620 4.25 31.07 -38.68
CA GLY A 620 5.51 31.51 -39.28
C GLY A 620 6.75 31.31 -38.43
N TRP A 621 6.61 31.04 -37.13
CA TRP A 621 7.75 30.95 -36.20
C TRP A 621 8.53 29.63 -36.33
N ARG A 622 7.92 28.61 -36.97
CA ARG A 622 8.48 27.25 -37.06
C ARG A 622 8.79 26.65 -35.68
N LEU A 623 7.99 27.03 -34.68
CA LEU A 623 8.16 26.65 -33.28
C LEU A 623 8.10 25.12 -33.11
N LYS A 624 9.05 24.56 -32.35
CA LYS A 624 8.99 23.19 -31.84
C LYS A 624 8.35 23.20 -30.46
N LEU A 625 7.08 22.81 -30.37
CA LEU A 625 6.35 22.73 -29.11
C LEU A 625 6.37 21.29 -28.58
N ALA A 626 6.94 21.09 -27.40
CA ALA A 626 6.85 19.84 -26.66
C ALA A 626 6.06 20.04 -25.37
N VAL A 627 5.09 19.18 -25.09
CA VAL A 627 4.30 19.16 -23.86
C VAL A 627 4.41 17.76 -23.28
N VAL A 628 4.96 17.65 -22.07
CA VAL A 628 5.27 16.37 -21.43
C VAL A 628 4.73 16.42 -20.00
N ALA A 629 3.67 15.66 -19.75
CA ALA A 629 3.02 15.59 -18.45
C ALA A 629 2.21 14.29 -18.32
N PRO A 630 2.16 13.63 -17.15
CA PRO A 630 1.34 12.44 -16.95
C PRO A 630 -0.13 12.66 -17.29
N ARG A 631 -0.66 13.84 -16.93
CA ARG A 631 -2.06 14.21 -17.13
C ARG A 631 -2.20 15.53 -17.87
N TRP A 632 -3.08 15.56 -18.86
CA TRP A 632 -3.49 16.77 -19.57
C TRP A 632 -4.95 17.08 -19.24
N VAL A 633 -5.26 18.35 -19.05
CA VAL A 633 -6.64 18.82 -18.93
C VAL A 633 -6.84 19.94 -19.95
N VAL A 634 -7.66 19.66 -20.95
CA VAL A 634 -7.99 20.61 -22.01
C VAL A 634 -9.18 21.43 -21.55
N VAL A 635 -8.92 22.70 -21.26
CA VAL A 635 -9.94 23.63 -20.77
C VAL A 635 -10.43 24.47 -21.93
N ASN A 636 -11.76 24.56 -22.10
CA ASN A 636 -12.39 25.21 -23.24
C ASN A 636 -12.06 24.49 -24.57
N HIS A 637 -11.65 25.23 -25.60
CA HIS A 637 -11.36 24.72 -26.95
C HIS A 637 -10.05 25.33 -27.49
N PRO A 638 -8.90 25.08 -26.85
CA PRO A 638 -7.65 25.74 -27.18
C PRO A 638 -7.13 25.28 -28.54
N LYS A 639 -6.54 26.22 -29.28
CA LYS A 639 -6.02 26.00 -30.63
C LYS A 639 -4.54 26.32 -30.70
N PHE A 640 -3.75 25.32 -31.10
CA PHE A 640 -2.31 25.45 -31.29
C PHE A 640 -2.02 25.61 -32.79
N TYR A 641 -1.93 26.87 -33.23
CA TYR A 641 -1.61 27.27 -34.59
C TYR A 641 -0.10 27.39 -34.78
N LEU A 642 0.52 26.26 -35.11
CA LEU A 642 1.94 26.15 -35.45
C LEU A 642 2.12 26.16 -36.99
N CYS A 643 1.29 26.93 -37.70
CA CYS A 643 1.28 26.92 -39.16
C CYS A 643 2.46 27.70 -39.75
N GLY A 644 2.82 27.41 -41.01
CA GLY A 644 3.79 28.21 -41.73
C GLY A 644 3.21 29.52 -42.24
N GLN A 645 4.03 30.57 -42.30
CA GLN A 645 3.61 31.87 -42.83
C GLN A 645 3.30 31.77 -44.33
N PRO A 646 2.24 32.40 -44.84
CA PRO A 646 2.03 32.53 -46.28
C PRO A 646 3.21 33.24 -46.96
N GLY A 647 3.58 32.80 -48.17
CA GLY A 647 4.59 33.45 -48.98
C GLY A 647 4.14 34.87 -49.33
N SER A 648 5.03 35.85 -49.14
CA SER A 648 4.69 37.25 -49.40
C SER A 648 4.43 37.47 -50.89
N VAL A 649 3.53 38.42 -51.17
CA VAL A 649 3.32 38.91 -52.53
C VAL A 649 4.59 39.67 -52.92
N HIS A 650 5.18 39.33 -54.07
CA HIS A 650 6.29 40.12 -54.59
C HIS A 650 5.85 41.59 -54.68
N PRO A 651 6.54 42.53 -54.01
CA PRO A 651 6.27 43.94 -54.22
C PRO A 651 6.66 44.20 -55.66
N CYS A 652 5.66 44.29 -56.55
CA CYS A 652 5.88 44.48 -57.97
C CYS A 652 6.72 45.76 -58.12
N PRO A 653 8.03 45.66 -58.41
CA PRO A 653 8.81 46.86 -58.56
C PRO A 653 8.29 47.46 -59.86
N ARG A 654 7.69 48.65 -59.78
CA ARG A 654 7.51 49.53 -60.94
C ARG A 654 8.91 49.93 -61.40
N VAL A 655 9.65 49.01 -62.02
CA VAL A 655 10.95 49.32 -62.61
C VAL A 655 10.67 50.24 -63.80
N PRO A 656 11.47 51.30 -64.02
CA PRO A 656 11.37 52.17 -65.19
C PRO A 656 11.31 51.38 -66.51
N ARG A 657 10.73 51.99 -67.55
CA ARG A 657 10.51 51.37 -68.87
C ARG A 657 11.74 50.56 -69.30
N PRO A 658 11.58 49.25 -69.59
CA PRO A 658 12.69 48.41 -70.02
C PRO A 658 13.28 48.97 -71.33
N SER A 659 14.61 48.90 -71.45
CA SER A 659 15.28 49.12 -72.74
C SER A 659 14.84 48.01 -73.72
N PRO A 660 14.76 48.30 -75.03
CA PRO A 660 14.30 47.34 -76.05
C PRO A 660 15.00 45.98 -76.03
N ASP A 661 16.21 45.90 -75.46
CA ASP A 661 17.07 44.72 -75.44
C ASP A 661 17.18 44.03 -74.06
N SER A 662 16.34 44.35 -73.07
CA SER A 662 16.42 43.70 -71.75
C SER A 662 15.58 42.41 -71.69
N ASP A 663 16.25 41.28 -71.46
CA ASP A 663 15.64 39.93 -71.30
C ASP A 663 14.68 39.79 -70.09
N ASP A 664 14.58 40.79 -69.21
CA ASP A 664 13.80 40.75 -67.95
C ASP A 664 12.35 41.25 -68.11
N LEU A 665 11.64 40.76 -69.13
CA LEU A 665 10.19 40.99 -69.27
C LEU A 665 9.36 39.96 -68.49
N ALA A 666 9.94 38.83 -68.11
CA ALA A 666 9.23 37.76 -67.40
C ALA A 666 8.89 38.16 -65.96
N GLY A 667 7.69 37.79 -65.51
CA GLY A 667 7.27 37.98 -64.12
C GLY A 667 8.05 37.04 -63.19
N ALA A 668 8.46 37.53 -62.03
CA ALA A 668 9.14 36.70 -61.02
C ALA A 668 8.20 35.62 -60.45
N PRO A 669 8.70 34.37 -60.24
CA PRO A 669 7.98 33.35 -59.48
C PRO A 669 7.53 33.88 -58.11
N GLY A 670 6.41 33.39 -57.57
CA GLY A 670 5.98 33.74 -56.22
C GLY A 670 6.92 33.16 -55.14
N LEU A 671 7.01 33.81 -53.99
CA LEU A 671 7.79 33.32 -52.86
C LEU A 671 7.15 32.08 -52.24
N PRO A 672 7.94 31.09 -51.80
CA PRO A 672 7.39 29.89 -51.18
C PRO A 672 6.72 30.22 -49.84
N GLY A 673 5.72 29.43 -49.48
CA GLY A 673 5.16 29.47 -48.13
C GLY A 673 6.15 28.93 -47.11
N GLY A 674 6.11 29.49 -45.90
CA GLY A 674 6.86 28.99 -44.75
C GLY A 674 6.37 27.60 -44.35
N SER A 675 7.25 26.79 -43.77
CA SER A 675 6.88 25.48 -43.24
C SER A 675 6.25 25.57 -41.86
N GLY A 676 5.40 24.60 -41.53
CA GLY A 676 4.82 24.47 -40.20
C GLY A 676 5.88 24.16 -39.13
N GLY A 677 5.57 24.53 -37.89
CA GLY A 677 6.26 24.09 -36.69
C GLY A 677 5.95 22.63 -36.35
N SER A 678 6.53 22.10 -35.28
CA SER A 678 6.32 20.71 -34.86
C SER A 678 5.76 20.60 -33.46
N PHE A 679 4.97 19.56 -33.22
CA PHE A 679 4.35 19.26 -31.95
C PHE A 679 4.77 17.88 -31.43
N LEU A 680 5.14 17.81 -30.16
CA LEU A 680 5.36 16.57 -29.41
C LEU A 680 4.49 16.61 -28.15
N GLY A 681 3.53 15.70 -28.04
CA GLY A 681 2.74 15.50 -26.82
C GLY A 681 3.09 14.18 -26.16
N ALA A 682 3.23 14.14 -24.84
CA ALA A 682 3.36 12.90 -24.09
C ALA A 682 2.51 12.96 -22.81
N PHE A 683 1.60 11.98 -22.65
CA PHE A 683 0.71 11.83 -21.49
C PHE A 683 0.15 10.42 -21.36
N VAL A 684 -0.40 10.10 -20.18
CA VAL A 684 -1.18 8.87 -19.93
C VAL A 684 -2.67 9.16 -19.98
N GLU A 685 -3.09 10.28 -19.42
CA GLU A 685 -4.49 10.70 -19.33
C GLU A 685 -4.66 12.09 -19.95
N CYS A 686 -5.70 12.27 -20.76
CA CYS A 686 -6.10 13.58 -21.26
C CYS A 686 -7.60 13.77 -21.08
N VAL A 687 -7.98 14.72 -20.23
CA VAL A 687 -9.36 15.11 -20.00
C VAL A 687 -9.78 16.09 -21.10
N ASN A 688 -10.90 15.80 -21.77
CA ASN A 688 -11.49 16.64 -22.82
C ASN A 688 -10.59 16.82 -24.07
N SER A 689 -9.87 15.77 -24.48
CA SER A 689 -8.98 15.81 -25.66
C SER A 689 -9.66 16.28 -26.95
N ALA A 690 -10.96 16.00 -27.14
CA ALA A 690 -11.73 16.34 -28.33
C ALA A 690 -11.76 17.84 -28.63
N ALA A 691 -11.61 18.66 -27.59
CA ALA A 691 -11.65 20.11 -27.69
C ALA A 691 -10.32 20.74 -28.10
N LEU A 692 -9.22 19.98 -28.10
CA LEU A 692 -7.89 20.46 -28.51
C LEU A 692 -7.74 20.40 -30.04
N GLU A 693 -7.38 21.53 -30.64
CA GLU A 693 -7.05 21.62 -32.08
C GLU A 693 -5.56 21.95 -32.26
N ILE A 694 -4.83 21.10 -32.98
CA ILE A 694 -3.41 21.28 -33.28
C ILE A 694 -3.24 21.40 -34.80
N SER A 695 -2.73 22.54 -35.28
CA SER A 695 -2.46 22.74 -36.71
C SER A 695 -0.98 23.03 -36.95
N VAL A 696 -0.32 22.11 -37.68
CA VAL A 696 1.09 22.21 -38.10
C VAL A 696 1.21 22.36 -39.63
N SER A 697 0.22 22.99 -40.25
CA SER A 697 0.13 23.04 -41.71
C SER A 697 1.14 24.01 -42.32
N GLY A 698 1.62 23.72 -43.52
CA GLY A 698 2.51 24.63 -44.26
C GLY A 698 1.75 25.87 -44.76
N GLY A 699 2.43 27.01 -44.84
CA GLY A 699 1.86 28.25 -45.37
C GLY A 699 1.63 28.18 -46.87
N ASN A 700 0.62 28.90 -47.39
CA ASN A 700 0.38 28.94 -48.84
C ASN A 700 1.50 29.70 -49.55
N GLY A 701 1.86 29.29 -50.77
CA GLY A 701 2.82 30.03 -51.59
C GLY A 701 2.26 31.37 -52.07
N GLY A 702 3.13 32.36 -52.22
CA GLY A 702 2.77 33.68 -52.74
C GLY A 702 2.40 33.63 -54.23
N PRO A 703 1.59 34.57 -54.73
CA PRO A 703 1.27 34.65 -56.16
C PRO A 703 2.51 34.99 -56.99
N GLY A 704 2.60 34.44 -58.21
CA GLY A 704 3.62 34.82 -59.18
C GLY A 704 3.32 36.20 -59.78
N ALA A 705 4.36 36.96 -60.11
CA ALA A 705 4.19 38.28 -60.72
C ALA A 705 3.79 38.16 -62.20
N ASP A 706 3.02 39.13 -62.69
CA ASP A 706 2.63 39.19 -64.10
C ASP A 706 3.84 39.54 -64.97
N GLY A 707 3.90 38.94 -66.17
CA GLY A 707 4.88 39.29 -67.19
C GLY A 707 4.57 40.65 -67.81
N ARG A 708 5.61 41.37 -68.22
CA ARG A 708 5.49 42.70 -68.82
C ARG A 708 5.03 42.61 -70.27
N GLU A 709 4.29 43.62 -70.71
CA GLU A 709 3.94 43.77 -72.11
C GLU A 709 5.19 44.03 -72.97
N GLY A 710 5.21 43.46 -74.17
CA GLY A 710 6.25 43.69 -75.15
C GLY A 710 6.18 45.11 -75.71
N VAL A 711 7.34 45.69 -76.01
CA VAL A 711 7.43 47.03 -76.59
C VAL A 711 6.90 47.01 -78.02
N ALA A 712 6.07 47.98 -78.39
CA ALA A 712 5.61 48.10 -79.78
C ALA A 712 6.80 48.36 -80.72
N GLY A 713 6.80 47.69 -81.87
CA GLY A 713 7.81 47.89 -82.90
C GLY A 713 7.72 49.30 -83.49
N GLU A 714 8.87 49.89 -83.79
CA GLU A 714 8.93 51.21 -84.41
C GLU A 714 8.40 51.15 -85.85
N ASP A 715 7.51 52.08 -86.20
CA ASP A 715 7.03 52.23 -87.57
C ASP A 715 8.22 52.53 -88.51
N GLY A 716 8.24 51.87 -89.67
CA GLY A 716 9.25 52.06 -90.69
C GLY A 716 9.11 53.43 -91.34
N ALA A 717 10.22 54.06 -91.69
CA ALA A 717 10.18 55.36 -92.33
C ALA A 717 9.59 55.24 -93.75
N ASP A 718 8.57 56.06 -94.05
CA ASP A 718 8.00 56.20 -95.38
C ASP A 718 9.09 56.50 -96.43
N ALA A 719 8.92 55.98 -97.64
CA ALA A 719 9.81 56.35 -98.74
C ALA A 719 9.74 57.86 -98.95
N ARG A 720 10.88 58.56 -98.89
CA ARG A 720 10.96 60.00 -99.21
C ARG A 720 11.59 60.16 -100.60
N PRO A 721 11.03 61.00 -101.48
CA PRO A 721 11.74 61.41 -102.68
C PRO A 721 13.00 62.18 -102.24
N ALA A 722 14.18 61.63 -102.50
CA ALA A 722 15.42 62.36 -102.27
C ALA A 722 15.51 63.52 -103.28
N PHE A 723 15.03 64.70 -102.89
CA PHE A 723 15.37 65.93 -103.57
C PHE A 723 16.81 66.27 -103.20
N TYR A 724 17.71 66.28 -104.19
CA TYR A 724 18.93 67.07 -104.09
C TYR A 724 18.51 68.54 -103.95
N SER A 725 18.54 69.08 -102.73
CA SER A 725 18.42 70.53 -102.52
C SER A 725 19.39 71.01 -101.45
N GLN A 726 20.67 71.07 -101.81
CA GLN A 726 21.57 72.12 -101.33
C GLN A 726 22.37 72.65 -102.52
N SER A 727 21.81 73.63 -103.22
CA SER A 727 22.58 74.75 -103.76
C SER A 727 21.61 75.85 -104.22
N SER A 728 21.72 76.93 -103.48
CA SER A 728 21.14 78.25 -103.64
C SER A 728 21.36 78.87 -105.02
N GLN A 729 20.26 79.36 -105.58
CA GLN A 729 20.09 80.66 -106.24
C GLN A 729 21.29 81.22 -107.02
N HIS A 730 21.20 81.18 -108.36
CA HIS A 730 21.64 82.31 -109.17
C HIS A 730 20.59 82.63 -110.24
N SER A 731 20.11 83.87 -110.17
CA SER A 731 19.25 84.56 -111.11
C SER A 731 19.94 84.77 -112.45
N LEU A 732 19.30 84.37 -113.54
CA LEU A 732 19.56 84.89 -114.89
C LEU A 732 18.21 85.06 -115.58
N GLY A 733 17.80 86.33 -115.71
CA GLY A 733 16.76 86.72 -116.65
C GLY A 733 17.36 86.78 -118.05
N ASP A 734 16.71 86.14 -119.01
CA ASP A 734 16.13 86.79 -120.19
C ASP A 734 15.31 85.74 -120.96
N PRO A 735 14.13 86.07 -121.52
CA PRO A 735 13.23 85.12 -122.14
C PRO A 735 13.49 85.04 -123.64
N SER A 736 13.88 83.88 -124.15
CA SER A 736 13.46 83.38 -125.47
C SER A 736 14.33 82.20 -125.89
N VAL A 737 13.81 80.97 -125.78
CA VAL A 737 13.87 79.98 -126.87
C VAL A 737 12.75 78.96 -126.63
N ILE A 738 11.77 78.92 -127.52
CA ILE A 738 10.85 77.79 -127.65
C ILE A 738 11.65 76.64 -128.27
N VAL A 739 11.95 75.60 -127.49
CA VAL A 739 12.46 74.31 -128.02
C VAL A 739 11.47 73.23 -127.61
N THR A 740 10.91 72.56 -128.61
CA THR A 740 10.05 71.38 -128.46
C THR A 740 10.79 70.31 -127.64
N MET A 741 10.31 70.03 -126.43
CA MET A 741 10.93 69.09 -125.49
C MET A 741 10.32 67.68 -125.62
N VAL A 742 11.17 66.66 -125.77
CA VAL A 742 10.78 65.25 -125.69
C VAL A 742 10.73 64.85 -124.23
N TYR A 743 9.53 64.52 -123.75
CA TYR A 743 9.26 64.17 -122.35
C TYR A 743 9.17 62.64 -122.21
N ASN A 744 10.06 62.04 -121.42
CA ASN A 744 10.03 60.62 -121.11
C ASN A 744 9.77 60.39 -119.62
N GLN A 745 8.83 59.48 -119.33
CA GLN A 745 8.36 59.18 -117.99
C GLN A 745 8.63 57.71 -117.67
N HIS A 746 9.39 57.45 -116.60
CA HIS A 746 9.59 56.09 -116.08
C HIS A 746 8.92 55.93 -114.72
N SER A 747 8.09 54.89 -114.59
CA SER A 747 7.51 54.51 -113.31
C SER A 747 8.55 53.76 -112.48
N ARG A 748 8.84 54.26 -111.26
CA ARG A 748 9.69 53.59 -110.27
C ARG A 748 8.91 53.43 -108.97
N LYS A 749 9.03 52.25 -108.36
CA LYS A 749 8.50 51.98 -107.03
C LYS A 749 9.57 52.31 -105.99
N PHE A 750 9.29 53.27 -105.13
CA PHE A 750 10.13 53.61 -103.99
C PHE A 750 9.61 52.85 -102.78
N LEU A 751 10.46 52.03 -102.18
CA LEU A 751 10.09 51.18 -101.05
C LEU A 751 10.33 51.93 -99.74
N GLY A 752 9.32 52.00 -98.88
CA GLY A 752 9.47 52.46 -97.50
C GLY A 752 10.28 51.44 -96.70
N PHE A 753 10.92 51.91 -95.63
CA PHE A 753 11.67 51.00 -94.78
C PHE A 753 10.71 50.05 -94.06
N PRO A 754 11.14 48.80 -93.82
CA PRO A 754 10.33 47.90 -93.06
C PRO A 754 10.10 48.45 -91.63
N GLY A 755 8.91 48.29 -91.04
CA GLY A 755 8.71 48.53 -89.62
C GLY A 755 9.44 47.48 -88.82
N LYS A 756 9.80 47.79 -87.58
CA LYS A 756 10.43 46.83 -86.68
C LYS A 756 9.38 45.90 -86.10
N GLU A 757 9.78 44.66 -85.85
CA GLU A 757 8.94 43.69 -85.15
C GLU A 757 8.60 44.19 -83.73
N GLY A 758 7.42 43.80 -83.24
CA GLY A 758 7.03 44.09 -81.88
C GLY A 758 7.74 43.16 -80.91
N GLY A 759 8.17 43.66 -79.76
CA GLY A 759 8.81 42.86 -78.73
C GLY A 759 7.86 41.79 -78.17
N HIS A 760 8.40 40.63 -77.77
CA HIS A 760 7.62 39.59 -77.11
C HIS A 760 7.14 40.04 -75.73
N GLY A 761 5.91 39.65 -75.35
CA GLY A 761 5.43 39.82 -73.99
C GLY A 761 6.12 38.81 -73.07
N GLY A 762 6.46 39.23 -71.85
CA GLY A 762 7.14 38.36 -70.90
C GLY A 762 6.23 37.26 -70.35
N ASP A 763 6.79 36.07 -70.11
CA ASP A 763 6.11 34.97 -69.43
C ASP A 763 5.75 35.36 -67.99
N GLY A 764 4.54 35.01 -67.52
CA GLY A 764 4.15 35.25 -66.13
C GLY A 764 4.91 34.33 -65.17
N GLY A 765 5.20 34.81 -63.97
CA GLY A 765 5.84 34.03 -62.92
C GLY A 765 4.95 32.88 -62.42
N CYS A 766 5.52 31.70 -62.20
CA CYS A 766 4.78 30.62 -61.54
C CYS A 766 4.41 31.01 -60.10
N GLY A 767 3.33 30.45 -59.55
CA GLY A 767 3.01 30.67 -58.14
C GLY A 767 4.05 30.01 -57.23
N GLY A 768 4.30 30.63 -56.08
CA GLY A 768 5.21 30.08 -55.08
C GLY A 768 4.76 28.71 -54.59
N ARG A 769 5.70 27.84 -54.22
CA ARG A 769 5.35 26.53 -53.66
C ARG A 769 4.72 26.70 -52.28
N GLY A 770 3.73 25.88 -51.95
CA GLY A 770 3.26 25.81 -50.57
C GLY A 770 4.34 25.29 -49.63
N GLY A 771 4.30 25.74 -48.39
CA GLY A 771 5.17 25.28 -47.31
C GLY A 771 4.95 23.82 -46.96
N LEU A 772 5.96 23.20 -46.37
CA LEU A 772 5.86 21.82 -45.92
C LEU A 772 5.11 21.76 -44.58
N PRO A 773 4.27 20.73 -44.36
CA PRO A 773 3.68 20.50 -43.05
C PRO A 773 4.77 20.10 -42.06
N GLY A 774 4.59 20.48 -40.79
CA GLY A 774 5.44 20.04 -39.71
C GLY A 774 5.11 18.64 -39.19
N GLU A 775 5.75 18.27 -38.08
CA GLU A 775 5.56 16.96 -37.47
C GLU A 775 4.63 17.02 -36.26
N VAL A 776 3.86 15.96 -36.05
CA VAL A 776 3.06 15.77 -34.83
C VAL A 776 3.38 14.37 -34.33
N HIS A 777 3.82 14.29 -33.08
CA HIS A 777 4.08 13.03 -32.38
C HIS A 777 3.30 13.08 -31.07
N ILE A 778 2.45 12.09 -30.82
CA ILE A 778 1.72 11.95 -29.57
C ILE A 778 2.08 10.60 -28.98
N LEU A 779 2.65 10.61 -27.78
CA LEU A 779 3.07 9.43 -27.02
C LEU A 779 2.03 9.18 -25.93
N ILE A 780 1.22 8.14 -26.16
CA ILE A 780 0.12 7.72 -25.29
C ILE A 780 0.11 6.19 -25.18
N PRO A 781 -0.38 5.61 -24.07
CA PRO A 781 -0.45 4.16 -23.91
C PRO A 781 -1.35 3.49 -24.95
N ASP A 782 -2.46 4.15 -25.28
CA ASP A 782 -3.41 3.71 -26.31
C ASP A 782 -3.78 4.92 -27.18
N GLN A 783 -3.71 4.74 -28.50
CA GLN A 783 -4.05 5.79 -29.47
C GLN A 783 -5.53 6.16 -29.43
N SER A 784 -6.41 5.29 -28.94
CA SER A 784 -7.84 5.58 -28.79
C SER A 784 -8.13 6.65 -27.74
N CYS A 785 -7.18 6.90 -26.82
CA CYS A 785 -7.34 7.88 -25.73
C CYS A 785 -7.17 9.35 -26.17
N PHE A 786 -6.89 9.61 -27.45
CA PHE A 786 -6.77 10.97 -27.97
C PHE A 786 -7.63 11.17 -29.22
N ASP A 787 -8.65 12.00 -29.11
CA ASP A 787 -9.61 12.36 -30.16
C ASP A 787 -9.53 13.85 -30.58
N GLY A 788 -8.45 14.54 -30.18
CA GLY A 788 -8.19 15.92 -30.59
C GLY A 788 -7.98 16.08 -32.09
N ARG A 789 -8.30 17.27 -32.61
CA ARG A 789 -8.25 17.55 -34.05
C ARG A 789 -6.83 17.93 -34.48
N ILE A 790 -6.20 17.10 -35.32
CA ILE A 790 -4.88 17.40 -35.86
C ILE A 790 -4.98 17.77 -37.35
N SER A 791 -4.56 18.99 -37.69
CA SER A 791 -4.44 19.47 -39.07
C SER A 791 -2.98 19.50 -39.52
N LYS A 792 -2.64 18.55 -40.40
CA LYS A 792 -1.30 18.42 -40.98
C LYS A 792 -1.39 18.40 -42.51
N LYS A 793 -1.47 19.58 -43.12
CA LYS A 793 -1.58 19.74 -44.58
C LYS A 793 -0.42 20.57 -45.11
N GLY A 794 0.09 20.22 -46.30
CA GLY A 794 1.00 21.11 -47.02
C GLY A 794 0.26 22.37 -47.46
N GLY A 795 1.00 23.48 -47.57
CA GLY A 795 0.46 24.71 -48.11
C GLY A 795 0.03 24.53 -49.56
N LYS A 796 -0.95 25.31 -50.01
CA LYS A 796 -1.31 25.36 -51.44
C LYS A 796 -0.27 26.17 -52.19
N CYS A 797 0.01 25.81 -53.45
CA CYS A 797 0.81 26.67 -54.33
C CYS A 797 0.06 27.98 -54.60
N GLY A 798 0.81 29.07 -54.75
CA GLY A 798 0.25 30.37 -55.12
C GLY A 798 -0.35 30.35 -56.52
N SER A 799 -1.16 31.37 -56.84
CA SER A 799 -1.70 31.53 -58.18
C SER A 799 -0.60 31.97 -59.17
N PRO A 800 -0.52 31.40 -60.38
CA PRO A 800 0.44 31.83 -61.39
C PRO A 800 0.09 33.22 -61.94
N GLY A 801 1.11 34.05 -62.17
CA GLY A 801 1.00 35.36 -62.81
C GLY A 801 0.65 35.25 -64.29
N LYS A 802 -0.06 36.25 -64.80
CA LYS A 802 -0.47 36.37 -66.21
C LYS A 802 0.76 36.63 -67.10
N GLY A 803 0.72 36.13 -68.34
CA GLY A 803 1.72 36.52 -69.34
C GLY A 803 1.43 37.92 -69.87
N GLY A 804 2.48 38.68 -70.20
CA GLY A 804 2.35 39.99 -70.83
C GLY A 804 1.89 39.88 -72.28
N ALA A 805 1.14 40.87 -72.76
CA ALA A 805 0.76 40.93 -74.17
C ALA A 805 2.00 41.17 -75.05
N GLY A 806 2.06 40.54 -76.22
CA GLY A 806 3.10 40.87 -77.21
C GLY A 806 2.94 42.27 -77.77
N GLY A 807 4.06 42.95 -77.99
CA GLY A 807 4.10 44.28 -78.59
C GLY A 807 3.58 44.21 -80.04
N LEU A 808 2.81 45.22 -80.44
CA LEU A 808 2.35 45.31 -81.82
C LEU A 808 3.52 45.62 -82.75
N GLY A 809 3.62 44.93 -83.89
CA GLY A 809 4.64 45.26 -84.88
C GLY A 809 4.48 46.67 -85.46
N GLY A 810 5.60 47.31 -85.75
CA GLY A 810 5.65 48.61 -86.39
C GLY A 810 5.07 48.55 -87.79
N ARG A 811 4.32 49.58 -88.19
CA ARG A 811 3.79 49.71 -89.54
C ARG A 811 4.93 49.82 -90.55
N PHE A 812 4.83 49.14 -91.69
CA PHE A 812 5.77 49.34 -92.78
C PHE A 812 5.68 50.77 -93.30
N GLY A 813 6.83 51.38 -93.61
CA GLY A 813 6.86 52.67 -94.28
C GLY A 813 6.11 52.60 -95.59
N LYS A 814 5.31 53.62 -95.89
CA LYS A 814 4.49 53.66 -97.12
C LYS A 814 5.39 53.62 -98.34
N ASN A 815 5.14 52.66 -99.23
CA ASN A 815 5.71 52.64 -100.56
C ASN A 815 4.96 53.65 -101.43
N PHE A 816 5.63 54.30 -102.37
CA PHE A 816 4.92 55.06 -103.41
C PHE A 816 5.47 54.74 -104.80
N ILE A 817 4.60 54.82 -105.79
CA ILE A 817 4.99 54.70 -107.20
C ILE A 817 5.09 56.12 -107.74
N GLY A 818 6.33 56.53 -108.00
CA GLY A 818 6.66 57.83 -108.55
C GLY A 818 6.96 57.69 -110.03
N ALA A 819 6.36 58.56 -110.83
CA ALA A 819 6.80 58.77 -112.20
C ALA A 819 7.96 59.76 -112.16
N GLN A 820 9.18 59.26 -112.40
CA GLN A 820 10.36 60.09 -112.50
C GLN A 820 10.44 60.67 -113.91
N HIS A 821 10.40 62.00 -113.98
CA HIS A 821 10.36 62.77 -115.22
C HIS A 821 11.78 63.12 -115.62
N PHE A 822 12.14 62.80 -116.86
CA PHE A 822 13.46 63.09 -117.41
C PHE A 822 13.35 64.14 -118.50
N LEU A 823 14.24 65.13 -118.44
CA LEU A 823 14.49 66.08 -119.51
C LEU A 823 15.88 65.76 -120.08
N PHE A 824 15.94 65.22 -121.30
CA PHE A 824 17.20 64.85 -121.99
C PHE A 824 18.15 64.00 -121.11
N PHE A 825 17.64 63.01 -120.38
CA PHE A 825 18.35 62.12 -119.42
C PHE A 825 18.64 62.70 -118.02
N ILE A 826 18.25 63.96 -117.74
CA ILE A 826 18.37 64.57 -116.40
C ILE A 826 17.03 64.44 -115.66
N PRO A 827 16.99 63.84 -114.46
CA PRO A 827 15.75 63.77 -113.68
C PRO A 827 15.36 65.17 -113.20
N VAL A 828 14.22 65.68 -113.68
CA VAL A 828 13.74 67.05 -113.41
C VAL A 828 12.59 67.12 -112.41
N GLY A 829 11.98 65.98 -112.07
CA GLY A 829 10.94 65.93 -111.05
C GLY A 829 10.36 64.53 -110.87
N VAL A 830 9.60 64.33 -109.81
CA VAL A 830 8.84 63.10 -109.56
C VAL A 830 7.38 63.49 -109.35
N SER A 831 6.45 63.01 -110.18
CA SER A 831 5.03 63.09 -109.85
C SER A 831 4.61 61.82 -109.14
N THR A 832 4.10 61.94 -107.92
CA THR A 832 3.68 60.80 -107.11
C THR A 832 2.20 60.50 -107.33
N LYS A 833 1.87 59.22 -107.50
CA LYS A 833 0.53 58.70 -107.23
C LYS A 833 0.66 57.80 -106.00
N VAL A 834 0.08 58.23 -104.90
CA VAL A 834 0.02 57.40 -103.68
C VAL A 834 -1.07 56.37 -103.91
N GLU A 835 -0.70 55.10 -104.03
CA GLU A 835 -1.65 54.00 -103.85
C GLU A 835 -1.81 53.77 -102.35
N ASP A 836 -3.04 53.71 -101.86
CA ASP A 836 -3.36 53.21 -100.51
C ASP A 836 -3.06 51.70 -100.49
N ILE A 837 -1.80 51.37 -100.20
CA ILE A 837 -1.40 49.99 -99.97
C ILE A 837 -1.73 49.65 -98.52
N GLU A 838 -2.37 48.49 -98.33
CA GLU A 838 -2.71 47.91 -97.02
C GLU A 838 -1.65 48.20 -95.96
N GLU A 839 -2.09 48.67 -94.77
CA GLU A 839 -1.24 48.89 -93.59
C GLU A 839 -0.66 47.56 -93.11
N ARG A 840 0.32 47.02 -93.83
CA ARG A 840 1.06 45.87 -93.39
C ARG A 840 1.95 46.33 -92.22
N ARG A 841 1.84 45.64 -91.09
CA ARG A 841 2.76 45.77 -89.96
C ARG A 841 3.80 44.67 -90.05
N ALA A 842 4.97 44.93 -89.48
CA ALA A 842 5.90 43.89 -89.11
C ALA A 842 5.24 42.91 -88.14
N GLN A 843 5.85 41.75 -87.93
CA GLN A 843 5.32 40.73 -87.05
C GLN A 843 5.18 41.28 -85.61
N SER A 844 3.99 41.13 -85.02
CA SER A 844 3.78 41.42 -83.60
C SER A 844 4.51 40.37 -82.76
N GLY A 845 4.98 40.79 -81.59
CA GLY A 845 5.54 39.87 -80.62
C GLY A 845 4.50 38.85 -80.18
N ALA A 846 4.95 37.63 -79.89
CA ALA A 846 4.14 36.64 -79.19
C ALA A 846 3.81 37.11 -77.75
N SER A 847 2.60 36.83 -77.27
CA SER A 847 2.24 37.03 -75.86
C SER A 847 2.92 36.00 -74.97
N GLY A 848 3.26 36.41 -73.76
CA GLY A 848 3.80 35.53 -72.74
C GLY A 848 2.78 34.49 -72.27
N THR A 849 3.27 33.39 -71.70
CA THR A 849 2.47 32.29 -71.16
C THR A 849 2.30 32.46 -69.65
N LYS A 850 1.07 32.24 -69.14
CA LYS A 850 0.75 32.30 -67.71
C LYS A 850 1.59 31.30 -66.91
N GLY A 851 2.29 31.78 -65.88
CA GLY A 851 3.02 30.92 -64.92
C GLY A 851 4.20 30.12 -65.48
N LYS A 852 4.67 30.43 -66.69
CA LYS A 852 5.71 29.65 -67.35
C LYS A 852 7.11 29.97 -66.80
N ASN A 853 7.34 31.17 -66.27
CA ASN A 853 8.64 31.50 -65.70
C ASN A 853 8.83 30.84 -64.33
N GLN A 854 9.81 29.94 -64.23
CA GLN A 854 10.23 29.26 -62.99
C GLN A 854 11.64 29.68 -62.54
N ARG A 855 12.28 30.60 -63.27
CA ARG A 855 13.65 31.03 -62.98
C ARG A 855 13.67 31.80 -61.67
N GLY A 856 14.48 31.33 -60.72
CA GLY A 856 14.53 31.89 -59.37
C GLY A 856 13.44 31.37 -58.42
N MET A 857 12.70 30.32 -58.80
CA MET A 857 11.75 29.68 -57.89
C MET A 857 12.49 29.02 -56.72
N GLU A 858 12.22 29.50 -55.51
CA GLU A 858 12.78 28.92 -54.29
C GLU A 858 11.94 27.73 -53.78
N PRO A 859 12.57 26.64 -53.32
CA PRO A 859 11.85 25.58 -52.63
C PRO A 859 11.39 26.04 -51.23
N PRO A 860 10.30 25.49 -50.69
CA PRO A 860 9.92 25.77 -49.31
C PRO A 860 11.02 25.27 -48.36
N VAL A 861 11.30 26.05 -47.31
CA VAL A 861 12.28 25.66 -46.29
C VAL A 861 11.81 24.38 -45.60
N LYS A 862 12.71 23.48 -45.20
CA LYS A 862 12.31 22.26 -44.47
C LYS A 862 11.58 22.62 -43.17
N ALA A 863 10.55 21.86 -42.83
CA ALA A 863 9.87 22.00 -41.55
C ALA A 863 10.86 21.72 -40.40
N ALA A 864 10.70 22.41 -39.28
CA ALA A 864 11.51 22.17 -38.10
C ALA A 864 11.12 20.82 -37.51
N THR A 865 12.03 19.85 -37.48
CA THR A 865 11.77 18.51 -36.91
C THR A 865 12.47 18.38 -35.55
N PHE A 866 11.93 17.53 -34.67
CA PHE A 866 12.63 17.14 -33.44
C PHE A 866 13.81 16.23 -33.81
N SER A 867 15.04 16.75 -33.67
CA SER A 867 16.27 15.98 -33.94
C SER A 867 16.49 14.87 -32.91
N ASP A 868 16.08 15.11 -31.67
CA ASP A 868 16.25 14.18 -30.56
C ASP A 868 15.04 14.22 -29.61
N LYS A 869 14.07 13.33 -29.86
CA LYS A 869 12.91 13.18 -28.98
C LYS A 869 13.30 12.49 -27.67
N SER A 870 14.28 11.58 -27.72
CA SER A 870 14.73 10.84 -26.56
C SER A 870 15.29 11.78 -25.51
N SER A 871 16.09 12.77 -25.90
CA SER A 871 16.63 13.76 -24.97
C SER A 871 15.54 14.55 -24.22
N ILE A 872 14.42 14.89 -24.88
CA ILE A 872 13.29 15.57 -24.23
C ILE A 872 12.66 14.65 -23.16
N LEU A 873 12.47 13.37 -23.46
CA LEU A 873 11.88 12.42 -22.51
C LEU A 873 12.84 12.05 -21.37
N GLU A 874 14.14 11.93 -21.67
CA GLU A 874 15.19 11.68 -20.69
C GLU A 874 15.33 12.83 -19.70
N GLN A 875 15.29 14.09 -20.18
CA GLN A 875 15.27 15.28 -19.32
C GLN A 875 14.07 15.26 -18.36
N PHE A 876 12.89 14.86 -18.84
CA PHE A 876 11.73 14.73 -17.97
C PHE A 876 11.92 13.63 -16.90
N LEU A 877 12.44 12.46 -17.27
CA LEU A 877 12.71 11.38 -16.32
C LEU A 877 13.78 11.77 -15.29
N GLN A 878 14.82 12.49 -15.70
CA GLN A 878 15.83 13.01 -14.80
C GLN A 878 15.21 13.99 -13.79
N MET A 879 14.40 14.93 -14.26
CA MET A 879 13.67 15.88 -13.41
C MET A 879 12.73 15.16 -12.41
N GLN A 880 12.10 14.05 -12.80
CA GLN A 880 11.27 13.24 -11.91
C GLN A 880 12.09 12.56 -10.80
N HIS A 881 13.34 12.19 -11.07
CA HIS A 881 14.21 11.60 -10.05
C HIS A 881 14.70 12.59 -9.00
N GLU A 882 14.83 13.87 -9.38
CA GLU A 882 15.32 14.93 -8.49
C GLU A 882 14.28 15.38 -7.44
N TYR A 883 13.01 15.00 -7.59
CA TYR A 883 11.94 15.41 -6.70
C TYR A 883 11.12 14.23 -6.17
N SER A 884 10.84 14.24 -4.86
CA SER A 884 9.97 13.23 -4.25
C SER A 884 8.51 13.39 -4.69
N VAL A 885 7.91 12.30 -5.17
CA VAL A 885 6.50 12.22 -5.61
C VAL A 885 5.54 12.00 -4.41
N SER A 886 6.06 12.00 -3.18
CA SER A 886 5.36 11.63 -1.94
C SER A 886 4.13 12.49 -1.59
N HIS A 887 3.96 13.62 -2.26
CA HIS A 887 2.89 14.58 -1.96
C HIS A 887 1.73 14.53 -2.95
N PHE A 888 1.84 13.77 -4.03
CA PHE A 888 0.73 13.59 -4.96
C PHE A 888 -0.38 12.70 -4.38
N PRO A 889 -1.66 12.97 -4.72
CA PRO A 889 -2.77 12.05 -4.50
C PRO A 889 -2.45 10.64 -5.04
N CYS A 890 -3.09 9.60 -4.49
CA CYS A 890 -2.87 8.22 -4.93
C CYS A 890 -3.05 8.06 -6.44
N SER A 891 -4.16 8.60 -6.94
CA SER A 891 -4.52 8.60 -8.37
C SER A 891 -3.40 9.17 -9.24
N GLN A 892 -2.80 10.27 -8.81
CA GLN A 892 -1.72 10.94 -9.53
C GLN A 892 -0.37 10.21 -9.43
N GLN A 893 -0.06 9.57 -8.30
CA GLN A 893 1.12 8.71 -8.20
C GLN A 893 1.03 7.48 -9.12
N GLN A 894 -0.15 6.86 -9.19
CA GLN A 894 -0.40 5.76 -10.11
C GLN A 894 -0.25 6.20 -11.57
N LEU A 895 -0.78 7.38 -11.92
CA LEU A 895 -0.58 8.00 -13.23
C LEU A 895 0.90 8.24 -13.52
N GLN A 896 1.66 8.77 -12.55
CA GLN A 896 3.10 8.98 -12.70
C GLN A 896 3.86 7.67 -12.94
N LYS A 897 3.55 6.62 -12.17
CA LYS A 897 4.15 5.29 -12.37
C LYS A 897 3.88 4.77 -13.78
N ARG A 898 2.63 4.84 -14.25
CA ARG A 898 2.23 4.47 -15.61
C ARG A 898 2.94 5.31 -16.67
N PHE A 899 3.10 6.60 -16.42
CA PHE A 899 3.79 7.50 -17.34
C PHE A 899 5.28 7.19 -17.45
N ASN A 900 5.95 6.96 -16.32
CA ASN A 900 7.36 6.58 -16.30
C ASN A 900 7.60 5.25 -17.03
N MET A 901 6.67 4.28 -16.92
CA MET A 901 6.71 3.06 -17.71
C MET A 901 6.58 3.35 -19.21
N LEU A 902 5.58 4.15 -19.61
CA LEU A 902 5.39 4.57 -21.01
C LEU A 902 6.65 5.21 -21.59
N LEU A 903 7.24 6.18 -20.88
CA LEU A 903 8.46 6.87 -21.32
C LEU A 903 9.64 5.91 -21.44
N SER A 904 9.82 5.02 -20.46
CA SER A 904 10.90 4.02 -20.46
C SER A 904 10.79 3.05 -21.64
N GLU A 905 9.58 2.63 -22.00
CA GLU A 905 9.34 1.78 -23.17
C GLU A 905 9.64 2.52 -24.49
N GLN A 906 9.24 3.78 -24.60
CA GLN A 906 9.56 4.60 -25.78
C GLN A 906 11.07 4.84 -25.95
N LEU A 907 11.79 5.03 -24.86
CA LEU A 907 13.25 5.14 -24.90
C LEU A 907 13.91 3.81 -25.32
N LYS A 908 13.46 2.67 -24.78
CA LYS A 908 13.98 1.33 -25.19
C LYS A 908 13.73 1.04 -26.68
N THR A 909 12.55 1.37 -27.20
CA THR A 909 12.24 1.16 -28.63
C THR A 909 13.05 2.07 -29.55
N THR A 910 13.37 3.29 -29.10
CA THR A 910 14.20 4.21 -29.86
C THR A 910 15.67 3.79 -29.85
N SER A 911 16.20 3.36 -28.69
CA SER A 911 17.57 2.87 -28.54
C SER A 911 17.82 1.56 -29.29
N SER A 912 16.87 0.62 -29.28
CA SER A 912 16.99 -0.64 -30.05
C SER A 912 16.98 -0.41 -31.57
N LYS A 913 16.17 0.54 -32.07
CA LYS A 913 16.23 0.96 -33.49
C LYS A 913 17.56 1.61 -33.85
N TRP A 914 18.18 2.35 -32.92
CA TRP A 914 19.51 2.92 -33.11
C TRP A 914 20.60 1.85 -33.17
N VAL A 915 20.60 0.90 -32.22
CA VAL A 915 21.56 -0.23 -32.22
C VAL A 915 21.44 -1.06 -33.50
N CYS A 916 20.22 -1.32 -34.00
CA CYS A 916 20.04 -2.01 -35.28
C CYS A 916 20.51 -1.18 -36.49
N LYS A 917 20.30 0.15 -36.49
CA LYS A 917 20.65 1.02 -37.63
C LYS A 917 22.15 1.32 -37.71
N GLU A 918 22.84 1.49 -36.57
CA GLU A 918 24.31 1.57 -36.50
C GLU A 918 24.97 0.22 -36.81
N SER A 919 24.38 -0.89 -36.34
CA SER A 919 24.89 -2.22 -36.68
C SER A 919 24.73 -2.50 -38.17
N LEU A 920 23.61 -2.11 -38.81
CA LEU A 920 23.42 -2.22 -40.26
C LEU A 920 24.26 -1.24 -41.08
N SER A 921 24.40 0.02 -40.65
CA SER A 921 25.23 1.01 -41.38
C SER A 921 26.72 0.67 -41.28
N GLY A 922 27.17 0.18 -40.11
CA GLY A 922 28.52 -0.36 -39.92
C GLY A 922 28.75 -1.67 -40.68
N LEU A 923 27.75 -2.54 -40.81
CA LEU A 923 27.84 -3.73 -41.66
C LEU A 923 27.91 -3.36 -43.14
N VAL A 924 27.14 -2.36 -43.59
CA VAL A 924 27.12 -1.88 -44.98
C VAL A 924 28.39 -1.09 -45.32
N SER A 925 28.99 -0.35 -44.39
CA SER A 925 30.31 0.28 -44.61
C SER A 925 31.41 -0.77 -44.67
N ARG A 926 31.43 -1.75 -43.75
CA ARG A 926 32.39 -2.88 -43.80
C ARG A 926 32.23 -3.72 -45.06
N LEU A 927 31.01 -3.94 -45.54
CA LEU A 927 30.76 -4.63 -46.81
C LEU A 927 31.17 -3.78 -48.03
N ARG A 928 31.08 -2.44 -47.98
CA ARG A 928 31.65 -1.55 -49.02
C ARG A 928 33.17 -1.60 -49.01
N ASP A 929 33.79 -1.55 -47.85
CA ASP A 929 35.25 -1.59 -47.72
C ASP A 929 35.80 -2.97 -48.12
N HIS A 930 35.08 -4.07 -47.83
CA HIS A 930 35.44 -5.41 -48.31
C HIS A 930 35.23 -5.59 -49.82
N LYS A 931 34.23 -4.93 -50.43
CA LYS A 931 34.02 -4.98 -51.88
C LYS A 931 35.03 -4.11 -52.64
N ILE A 932 35.51 -3.02 -52.03
CA ILE A 932 36.60 -2.20 -52.56
C ILE A 932 37.94 -2.95 -52.44
N ALA A 933 38.21 -3.62 -51.31
CA ALA A 933 39.43 -4.42 -51.11
C ALA A 933 39.56 -5.59 -52.11
N ARG A 934 38.45 -6.27 -52.47
CA ARG A 934 38.48 -7.35 -53.47
C ARG A 934 38.64 -6.89 -54.93
N THR A 935 38.56 -5.59 -55.20
CA THR A 935 38.76 -5.05 -56.55
C THR A 935 40.18 -4.47 -56.73
N SER A 936 40.94 -4.29 -55.66
CA SER A 936 42.35 -3.87 -55.68
C SER A 936 43.36 -5.02 -55.48
N GLU A 937 42.93 -6.20 -55.03
CA GLU A 937 43.81 -7.34 -54.71
C GLU A 937 43.87 -8.41 -55.83
N LYS A 938 43.90 -7.97 -57.09
CA LYS A 938 44.12 -8.85 -58.26
C LYS A 938 45.14 -8.31 -59.28
N VAL A 939 46.05 -7.43 -58.85
CA VAL A 939 47.13 -6.86 -59.71
C VAL A 939 48.55 -6.98 -59.12
N LEU A 940 48.79 -7.62 -57.97
CA LEU A 940 50.17 -7.91 -57.53
C LEU A 940 50.31 -9.32 -56.95
N GLU A 941 50.73 -10.24 -57.82
CA GLU A 941 51.47 -11.45 -57.44
C GLU A 941 52.98 -11.14 -57.26
N ASN A 942 53.65 -11.98 -56.46
CA ASN A 942 55.09 -12.28 -56.39
C ASN A 942 55.98 -11.47 -55.42
N ARG A 943 56.20 -12.02 -54.21
CA ARG A 943 57.44 -12.74 -53.79
C ARG A 943 57.53 -12.84 -52.25
N ASN A 944 57.72 -14.09 -51.78
CA ASN A 944 58.07 -14.57 -50.44
C ASN A 944 57.07 -14.34 -49.31
#